data_AF-A0A9P0DGP6-F1
#
_entry.id   AF-A0A9P0DGP6-F1
#
_cell.length_a   1.000
_cell.length_b   1.000
_cell.length_c   1.000
_cell.angle_alpha   90.00
_cell.angle_beta   90.00
_cell.angle_gamma   90.00
#
_symmetry.space_group_name_H-M   'P 1'
#
loop_
_entity.id
_entity.type
_entity.pdbx_description
1 polymer ?
#
loop_
_entity_poly.entity_id
_entity_poly.type
_entity_poly.pdbx_seq_one_letter_code
_entity_poly.pdbx_strand_id
1 'polypeptide(L)'
;MNTGQAEEKPWTLYNASQYLPAVLSDPNKGKQSNFFTRTWGDSFVEKTEIEKSRFLPEITYAHFDQYLRKYGKRTKRHQRLNQLQLDESTKPKTNSEVPSSQDKLNLIPSIYMTNDFNLSDPKTFNQLFDDKSKSENDLQDELSHYLDIVEEQIAKQVSQQSGAFFHAMTSHDTIMEQMGVASDEVRTLRTKVQKVDTNLTSEALRLLAFARSKTNHIHLAEKLKLMSTVLQTQPTLQLLLSSSDYVGALELISGTQEVLTKELAGVTSLRHLPSQLKEMSKLIDKMLSTEFERYAAADLHRPLSSDEGVLEQDRLVSLVAGLLRQNHLQFLEIYRQEAVTAAQALLKQLMIEQLADAEDELNELTGSGEVAPTMDPAHWLKVLKLGSEALGKLMYRVKAVHEVIKETADVSGGLIENANISAAGSEHFLSQEDHAQVTSKLKSLLTSVCDYCNERLAALVSTQSDKNNISAHQVAELAKIVEEFTNLCEDICGKQSAALKAAFKIQAGNYVHKFNIQRKNKLALLLDAERWKYAEVPTEIQMLVDKLSQGDIIKSLPATPREGEEEWSSKYVNKPSPALKIGTQDYITVGTVLILIRLVSEYCVCAYDLQLLAPVIGRNLAELLRTFNSRSCQLVLGAGALRTAGLKTITSTNLALASRSLQLVLWMIPHIRINFQALLGDNNFNSFDSVEKDIGHHIHQLESKVLSIMNTLLGDQLNEWEAKPPVPSKQLRNISRHLTKLHEAVSSVLPEEQVNDIYQEIHKNFKTRIREQILKMHIQSNGGPQHGVVTTELIFYLQTMKMLKVLPEKFVSDNAMDDIWDR
;
A
#
# COMPACT_ATOMS: atom_id res chain seq x y z
N MET A 1 -2.46 -24.62 44.60
CA MET A 1 -2.36 -25.28 45.93
C MET A 1 -0.91 -25.25 46.38
N ASN A 2 -0.66 -24.67 47.55
CA ASN A 2 0.57 -24.64 48.36
C ASN A 2 1.94 -24.76 47.68
N THR A 3 2.58 -23.61 47.50
CA THR A 3 4.03 -23.45 47.49
C THR A 3 4.61 -23.82 48.87
N GLY A 4 5.16 -25.02 49.00
CA GLY A 4 5.97 -25.41 50.15
C GLY A 4 7.43 -24.99 49.94
N GLN A 5 7.86 -23.95 50.66
CA GLN A 5 9.27 -23.57 50.79
C GLN A 5 10.08 -24.76 51.34
N ALA A 6 11.08 -25.22 50.59
CA ALA A 6 12.08 -26.15 51.10
C ALA A 6 13.20 -25.33 51.74
N GLU A 7 13.35 -25.43 53.06
CA GLU A 7 14.46 -24.84 53.83
C GLU A 7 15.81 -25.38 53.32
N GLU A 8 16.69 -24.49 52.88
CA GLU A 8 18.08 -24.81 52.51
C GLU A 8 18.91 -25.14 53.76
N LYS A 9 19.36 -26.39 53.89
CA LYS A 9 20.32 -26.81 54.92
C LYS A 9 21.76 -26.47 54.51
N PRO A 10 22.64 -26.08 55.45
CA PRO A 10 24.02 -25.70 55.14
C PRO A 10 24.86 -26.88 54.64
N TRP A 11 25.68 -26.61 53.62
CA TRP A 11 26.53 -27.59 52.94
C TRP A 11 27.63 -28.15 53.86
N THR A 12 27.81 -29.47 53.89
CA THR A 12 28.89 -30.17 54.61
C THR A 12 29.60 -31.17 53.71
N LEU A 13 30.84 -31.57 54.07
CA LEU A 13 31.75 -32.41 53.28
C LEU A 13 31.13 -33.75 52.80
N TYR A 14 30.12 -34.27 53.51
CA TYR A 14 29.41 -35.52 53.14
C TYR A 14 28.35 -35.33 52.03
N ASN A 15 28.02 -34.09 51.64
CA ASN A 15 27.17 -33.78 50.48
C ASN A 15 27.93 -33.77 49.14
N ALA A 16 29.25 -33.98 49.14
CA ALA A 16 30.08 -33.95 47.93
C ALA A 16 29.94 -35.19 47.02
N SER A 17 29.12 -36.19 47.37
CA SER A 17 28.87 -37.37 46.54
C SER A 17 27.63 -37.20 45.65
N GLN A 18 27.85 -36.78 44.39
CA GLN A 18 26.80 -36.65 43.37
C GLN A 18 26.81 -37.84 42.39
N TYR A 19 25.64 -38.25 41.90
CA TYR A 19 25.50 -39.29 40.87
C TYR A 19 25.55 -38.69 39.45
N LEU A 20 26.10 -39.42 38.48
CA LEU A 20 26.31 -38.96 37.09
C LEU A 20 25.05 -38.35 36.42
N PRO A 21 23.82 -38.90 36.58
CA PRO A 21 22.63 -38.26 36.03
C PRO A 21 22.32 -36.90 36.66
N ALA A 22 22.54 -36.75 37.97
CA ALA A 22 22.31 -35.47 38.68
C ALA A 22 23.34 -34.40 38.25
N VAL A 23 24.58 -34.81 37.98
CA VAL A 23 25.63 -33.92 37.42
C VAL A 23 25.28 -33.45 36.00
N LEU A 24 24.59 -34.29 35.22
CA LEU A 24 24.21 -33.98 33.84
C LEU A 24 22.90 -33.19 33.71
N SER A 25 21.98 -33.29 34.68
CA SER A 25 20.69 -32.61 34.63
C SER A 25 20.56 -31.38 35.54
N ASP A 26 21.07 -31.41 36.78
CA ASP A 26 20.96 -30.27 37.73
C ASP A 26 21.88 -30.43 38.97
N PRO A 27 23.05 -29.75 39.06
CA PRO A 27 24.08 -30.03 40.06
C PRO A 27 23.77 -29.52 41.49
N ASN A 28 22.68 -28.78 41.69
CA ASN A 28 22.27 -28.26 43.01
C ASN A 28 21.28 -29.18 43.77
N LYS A 29 20.79 -30.26 43.16
CA LYS A 29 19.86 -31.20 43.82
C LYS A 29 20.60 -32.30 44.57
N GLY A 30 20.38 -32.35 45.89
CA GLY A 30 20.95 -33.37 46.78
C GLY A 30 20.33 -34.78 46.62
N LYS A 31 20.89 -35.76 47.34
CA LYS A 31 20.50 -37.18 47.28
C LYS A 31 18.99 -37.41 47.47
N GLN A 32 18.36 -38.05 46.48
CA GLN A 32 17.00 -38.59 46.54
C GLN A 32 16.91 -39.80 47.50
N SER A 33 15.80 -39.92 48.25
CA SER A 33 15.70 -40.76 49.47
C SER A 33 15.42 -42.26 49.26
N ASN A 34 15.01 -42.70 48.06
CA ASN A 34 14.57 -44.09 47.83
C ASN A 34 15.28 -44.79 46.66
N PHE A 35 15.50 -46.11 46.80
CA PHE A 35 16.21 -46.94 45.81
C PHE A 35 15.57 -46.96 44.42
N PHE A 36 14.24 -46.86 44.32
CA PHE A 36 13.52 -46.86 43.04
C PHE A 36 13.47 -45.50 42.35
N THR A 37 13.44 -44.39 43.12
CA THR A 37 13.57 -43.04 42.56
C THR A 37 15.04 -42.67 42.26
N ARG A 38 15.99 -43.49 42.74
CA ARG A 38 17.44 -43.37 42.50
C ARG A 38 17.85 -43.48 41.02
N THR A 39 17.13 -44.27 40.24
CA THR A 39 17.49 -44.57 38.84
C THR A 39 16.49 -44.02 37.82
N TRP A 40 15.24 -43.71 38.23
CA TRP A 40 14.14 -43.42 37.31
C TRP A 40 13.39 -42.11 37.61
N GLY A 41 13.78 -41.35 38.64
CA GLY A 41 13.16 -40.08 39.03
C GLY A 41 11.85 -40.24 39.83
N ASP A 42 11.38 -39.14 40.43
CA ASP A 42 10.18 -39.13 41.29
C ASP A 42 8.87 -39.35 40.51
N SER A 43 8.91 -39.28 39.17
CA SER A 43 7.80 -39.61 38.28
C SER A 43 7.62 -41.11 38.02
N PHE A 44 8.53 -41.97 38.50
CA PHE A 44 8.50 -43.42 38.25
C PHE A 44 7.40 -44.16 39.03
N VAL A 45 6.95 -43.63 40.17
CA VAL A 45 5.86 -44.25 40.93
C VAL A 45 4.52 -43.74 40.39
N GLU A 46 4.00 -44.39 39.35
CA GLU A 46 2.60 -44.22 38.93
C GLU A 46 1.68 -44.57 40.11
N LYS A 47 0.89 -43.60 40.58
CA LYS A 47 -0.23 -43.85 41.50
C LYS A 47 -1.40 -44.47 40.73
N THR A 48 -1.25 -45.71 40.29
CA THR A 48 -2.35 -46.51 39.77
C THR A 48 -2.93 -47.35 40.90
N GLU A 49 -4.15 -47.03 41.35
CA GLU A 49 -4.94 -47.93 42.19
C GLU A 49 -5.30 -49.17 41.35
N ILE A 50 -4.76 -50.33 41.73
CA ILE A 50 -5.06 -51.60 41.07
C ILE A 50 -6.48 -52.01 41.50
N GLU A 51 -7.43 -52.06 40.56
CA GLU A 51 -8.77 -52.57 40.84
C GLU A 51 -8.74 -54.08 41.18
N LYS A 52 -9.60 -54.51 42.12
CA LYS A 52 -9.65 -55.90 42.62
C LYS A 52 -10.09 -56.88 41.52
N SER A 53 -9.42 -58.03 41.43
CA SER A 53 -9.72 -59.11 40.47
C SER A 53 -11.12 -59.70 40.69
N ARG A 54 -11.92 -59.78 39.62
CA ARG A 54 -13.31 -60.31 39.64
C ARG A 54 -13.41 -61.83 39.75
N PHE A 55 -12.27 -62.54 39.66
CA PHE A 55 -12.24 -64.02 39.55
C PHE A 55 -11.73 -64.74 40.80
N LEU A 56 -11.37 -64.02 41.88
CA LEU A 56 -10.94 -64.61 43.14
C LEU A 56 -11.83 -64.11 44.29
N PRO A 57 -12.51 -65.01 45.04
CA PRO A 57 -13.23 -64.62 46.24
C PRO A 57 -12.27 -64.19 47.35
N GLU A 58 -12.63 -63.14 48.10
CA GLU A 58 -11.82 -62.59 49.19
C GLU A 58 -11.85 -63.56 50.39
N ILE A 59 -10.74 -64.28 50.64
CA ILE A 59 -10.65 -65.25 51.74
C ILE A 59 -10.46 -64.49 53.05
N THR A 60 -11.49 -64.49 53.90
CA THR A 60 -11.43 -63.89 55.25
C THR A 60 -11.21 -64.96 56.31
N TYR A 61 -10.71 -64.55 57.49
CA TYR A 61 -10.41 -65.45 58.62
C TYR A 61 -11.64 -66.28 59.07
N ALA A 62 -12.85 -65.80 58.77
CA ALA A 62 -14.11 -66.48 59.04
C ALA A 62 -14.26 -67.82 58.29
N HIS A 63 -13.66 -67.98 57.11
CA HIS A 63 -13.74 -69.24 56.36
C HIS A 63 -12.95 -70.39 57.02
N PHE A 64 -11.95 -70.07 57.85
CA PHE A 64 -11.16 -71.07 58.58
C PHE A 64 -11.77 -71.47 59.93
N ASP A 65 -12.83 -70.78 60.36
CA ASP A 65 -13.43 -70.97 61.69
C ASP A 65 -14.07 -72.36 61.83
N GLN A 66 -14.65 -72.89 60.74
CA GLN A 66 -15.23 -74.24 60.71
C GLN A 66 -14.15 -75.34 60.83
N TYR A 67 -12.99 -75.13 60.19
CA TYR A 67 -11.84 -76.04 60.29
C TYR A 67 -11.25 -76.01 61.72
N LEU A 68 -11.04 -74.82 62.28
CA LEU A 68 -10.54 -74.65 63.65
C LEU A 68 -11.49 -75.25 64.70
N ARG A 69 -12.81 -75.15 64.52
CA ARG A 69 -13.80 -75.78 65.42
C ARG A 69 -13.78 -77.31 65.33
N LYS A 70 -13.65 -77.87 64.13
CA LYS A 70 -13.71 -79.34 63.91
C LYS A 70 -12.46 -80.05 64.41
N TYR A 71 -11.28 -79.51 64.11
CA TYR A 71 -10.00 -80.15 64.45
C TYR A 71 -9.39 -79.62 65.76
N GLY A 72 -9.67 -78.36 66.15
CA GLY A 72 -9.12 -77.75 67.36
C GLY A 72 -9.50 -78.48 68.66
N LYS A 73 -10.69 -79.10 68.73
CA LYS A 73 -11.07 -79.94 69.90
C LYS A 73 -10.22 -81.22 70.01
N ARG A 74 -9.90 -81.86 68.87
CA ARG A 74 -9.07 -83.08 68.83
C ARG A 74 -7.60 -82.75 69.15
N THR A 75 -7.07 -81.66 68.62
CA THR A 75 -5.70 -81.22 68.90
C THR A 75 -5.52 -80.85 70.38
N LYS A 76 -6.50 -80.14 70.98
CA LYS A 76 -6.49 -79.86 72.42
C LYS A 76 -6.58 -81.11 73.29
N ARG A 77 -7.33 -82.14 72.88
CA ARG A 77 -7.38 -83.45 73.55
C ARG A 77 -6.07 -84.21 73.41
N HIS A 78 -5.43 -84.17 72.25
CA HIS A 78 -4.16 -84.82 72.00
C HIS A 78 -3.02 -84.15 72.79
N GLN A 79 -2.98 -82.81 72.86
CA GLN A 79 -2.05 -82.09 73.73
C GLN A 79 -2.26 -82.41 75.21
N ARG A 80 -3.50 -82.54 75.68
CA ARG A 80 -3.80 -82.98 77.05
C ARG A 80 -3.34 -84.42 77.33
N LEU A 81 -3.54 -85.34 76.40
CA LEU A 81 -3.09 -86.73 76.54
C LEU A 81 -1.57 -86.85 76.49
N ASN A 82 -0.90 -86.05 75.67
CA ASN A 82 0.57 -86.02 75.58
C ASN A 82 1.22 -85.38 76.82
N GLN A 83 0.53 -84.45 77.49
CA GLN A 83 0.97 -83.90 78.78
C GLN A 83 0.76 -84.86 79.97
N LEU A 84 -0.12 -85.87 79.84
CA LEU A 84 -0.42 -86.86 80.90
C LEU A 84 0.36 -88.18 80.74
N GLN A 85 1.17 -88.34 79.68
CA GLN A 85 1.92 -89.58 79.38
C GLN A 85 3.39 -89.56 79.85
N LEU A 86 3.83 -88.52 80.58
CA LEU A 86 5.20 -88.42 81.09
C LEU A 86 5.38 -88.93 82.52
N ASP A 87 4.29 -89.32 83.21
CA ASP A 87 4.35 -89.93 84.54
C ASP A 87 3.66 -91.31 84.56
N GLU A 88 4.40 -92.29 85.06
CA GLU A 88 4.02 -93.68 85.38
C GLU A 88 3.96 -94.76 84.27
N SER A 89 4.95 -95.64 84.40
CA SER A 89 5.03 -97.03 83.95
C SER A 89 3.80 -97.88 84.27
N THR A 90 3.28 -98.63 83.29
CA THR A 90 2.72 -99.98 83.49
C THR A 90 2.51 -100.70 82.15
N LYS A 91 3.19 -101.84 81.97
CA LYS A 91 2.79 -102.87 80.99
C LYS A 91 1.59 -103.65 81.54
N PRO A 92 0.60 -103.98 80.70
CA PRO A 92 -0.03 -105.30 80.73
C PRO A 92 -0.23 -105.84 79.29
N LYS A 93 -0.46 -107.12 79.00
CA LYS A 93 -0.53 -108.38 79.74
C LYS A 93 -0.38 -109.48 78.69
N THR A 94 0.30 -110.54 79.10
CA THR A 94 0.41 -111.86 78.48
C THR A 94 -0.93 -112.57 78.26
N ASN A 95 -1.05 -113.37 77.20
CA ASN A 95 -1.80 -114.62 77.25
C ASN A 95 -0.88 -115.76 76.83
N SER A 96 -0.66 -116.64 77.79
CA SER A 96 0.20 -117.82 77.74
C SER A 96 -0.66 -119.04 77.37
N GLU A 97 -0.13 -119.92 76.53
CA GLU A 97 -0.37 -121.37 76.65
C GLU A 97 0.97 -122.08 76.40
N VAL A 98 1.59 -122.50 77.50
CA VAL A 98 2.67 -123.49 77.53
C VAL A 98 2.03 -124.79 78.00
N PRO A 99 2.41 -125.95 77.44
CA PRO A 99 2.56 -127.11 78.31
C PRO A 99 3.93 -127.77 78.16
N SER A 100 4.70 -127.68 79.25
CA SER A 100 5.50 -128.73 79.87
C SER A 100 6.15 -129.79 78.96
N SER A 101 7.40 -129.56 78.56
CA SER A 101 8.37 -130.64 78.25
C SER A 101 9.68 -130.49 79.03
N GLN A 102 9.71 -129.64 80.08
CA GLN A 102 10.94 -129.32 80.81
C GLN A 102 11.48 -130.49 81.66
N ASP A 103 10.77 -131.61 81.74
CA ASP A 103 11.22 -132.80 82.51
C ASP A 103 12.41 -133.53 81.86
N LYS A 104 12.71 -133.35 80.56
CA LYS A 104 13.82 -134.06 79.89
C LYS A 104 15.16 -133.30 79.92
N LEU A 105 15.16 -132.01 80.22
CA LEU A 105 16.38 -131.18 80.28
C LEU A 105 17.21 -131.40 81.56
N ASN A 106 16.62 -132.03 82.59
CA ASN A 106 17.31 -132.34 83.85
C ASN A 106 18.18 -133.61 83.81
N LEU A 107 18.12 -134.42 82.75
CA LEU A 107 18.99 -135.59 82.61
C LEU A 107 20.41 -135.24 82.15
N ILE A 108 20.60 -134.09 81.51
CA ILE A 108 21.92 -133.64 81.04
C ILE A 108 22.65 -132.96 82.21
N PRO A 109 23.87 -133.39 82.58
CA PRO A 109 24.66 -132.71 83.60
C PRO A 109 24.85 -131.22 83.26
N SER A 110 24.52 -130.33 84.21
CA SER A 110 24.55 -128.87 84.05
C SER A 110 25.93 -128.29 83.72
N ILE A 111 26.98 -129.09 83.82
CA ILE A 111 28.36 -128.77 83.42
C ILE A 111 28.47 -128.56 81.89
N TYR A 112 27.59 -129.18 81.08
CA TYR A 112 27.56 -128.95 79.61
C TYR A 112 26.85 -127.65 79.20
N MET A 113 26.09 -127.02 80.11
CA MET A 113 25.34 -125.78 79.82
C MET A 113 26.03 -124.51 80.34
N THR A 114 27.24 -124.60 80.90
CA THR A 114 28.03 -123.44 81.30
C THR A 114 28.84 -122.89 80.12
N ASN A 115 28.82 -121.56 79.94
CA ASN A 115 29.52 -120.88 78.84
C ASN A 115 31.06 -121.04 78.83
N ASP A 116 31.65 -121.46 79.96
CA ASP A 116 33.12 -121.61 80.15
C ASP A 116 33.58 -123.08 80.16
N PHE A 117 32.86 -123.96 79.47
CA PHE A 117 33.23 -125.37 79.35
C PHE A 117 34.52 -125.53 78.54
N ASN A 118 35.61 -125.91 79.20
CA ASN A 118 36.89 -126.19 78.55
C ASN A 118 37.44 -127.56 79.01
N LEU A 119 37.44 -128.52 78.08
CA LEU A 119 37.93 -129.89 78.28
C LEU A 119 39.44 -129.98 78.54
N SER A 120 40.16 -128.87 78.33
CA SER A 120 41.61 -128.80 78.52
C SER A 120 42.04 -128.74 79.99
N ASP A 121 41.11 -128.44 80.92
CA ASP A 121 41.43 -128.37 82.35
C ASP A 121 41.41 -129.78 82.97
N PRO A 122 42.53 -130.26 83.56
CA PRO A 122 42.62 -131.63 84.08
C PRO A 122 41.64 -131.94 85.20
N LYS A 123 41.12 -130.91 85.91
CA LYS A 123 40.15 -131.09 87.00
C LYS A 123 38.74 -131.34 86.50
N THR A 124 38.29 -130.64 85.46
CA THR A 124 36.99 -130.86 84.80
C THR A 124 36.98 -132.18 84.04
N PHE A 125 38.10 -132.53 83.40
CA PHE A 125 38.23 -133.84 82.74
C PHE A 125 38.16 -134.99 83.74
N ASN A 126 38.90 -134.94 84.84
CA ASN A 126 38.81 -136.00 85.86
C ASN A 126 37.41 -136.04 86.53
N GLN A 127 36.74 -134.91 86.75
CA GLN A 127 35.36 -134.94 87.26
C GLN A 127 34.35 -135.58 86.28
N LEU A 128 34.64 -135.60 84.98
CA LEU A 128 33.79 -136.22 83.96
C LEU A 128 34.15 -137.70 83.70
N PHE A 129 35.38 -138.15 83.99
CA PHE A 129 35.87 -139.47 83.57
C PHE A 129 36.50 -140.35 84.68
N ASP A 130 36.51 -139.95 85.97
CA ASP A 130 37.21 -140.69 87.06
C ASP A 130 36.46 -141.92 87.62
N ASP A 131 35.57 -142.54 86.82
CA ASP A 131 35.02 -143.86 87.15
C ASP A 131 35.69 -144.91 86.26
N LYS A 132 36.72 -145.59 86.80
CA LYS A 132 37.52 -146.63 86.12
C LYS A 132 36.73 -147.91 85.77
N SER A 133 35.41 -147.80 85.64
CA SER A 133 34.46 -148.90 85.52
C SER A 133 33.55 -148.84 84.28
N LYS A 134 33.65 -147.83 83.40
CA LYS A 134 32.85 -147.74 82.17
C LYS A 134 33.71 -147.83 80.88
N SER A 135 33.18 -148.52 79.87
CA SER A 135 33.82 -148.67 78.55
C SER A 135 33.58 -147.42 77.69
N GLU A 136 34.49 -147.08 76.78
CA GLU A 136 34.38 -145.91 75.88
C GLU A 136 33.06 -145.86 75.09
N ASN A 137 32.51 -147.03 74.72
CA ASN A 137 31.25 -147.09 73.97
C ASN A 137 30.04 -146.60 74.76
N ASP A 138 29.98 -146.85 76.08
CA ASP A 138 28.83 -146.47 76.91
C ASP A 138 28.72 -144.95 77.07
N LEU A 139 29.86 -144.24 77.09
CA LEU A 139 29.91 -142.78 77.18
C LEU A 139 29.51 -142.09 75.86
N GLN A 140 29.84 -142.69 74.73
CA GLN A 140 29.48 -142.17 73.41
C GLN A 140 27.96 -142.26 73.16
N ASP A 141 27.33 -143.35 73.62
CA ASP A 141 25.88 -143.53 73.53
C ASP A 141 25.13 -142.51 74.41
N GLU A 142 25.65 -142.22 75.61
CA GLU A 142 25.05 -141.23 76.51
C GLU A 142 25.08 -139.80 75.93
N LEU A 143 26.21 -139.40 75.31
CA LEU A 143 26.33 -138.10 74.64
C LEU A 143 25.45 -137.98 73.39
N SER A 144 25.30 -139.06 72.62
CA SER A 144 24.44 -139.08 71.42
C SER A 144 22.97 -138.88 71.80
N HIS A 145 22.52 -139.50 72.89
CA HIS A 145 21.16 -139.32 73.40
C HIS A 145 20.86 -137.87 73.84
N TYR A 146 21.85 -137.16 74.40
CA TYR A 146 21.69 -135.75 74.75
C TYR A 146 21.56 -134.83 73.53
N LEU A 147 22.24 -135.14 72.42
CA LEU A 147 22.19 -134.35 71.19
C LEU A 147 20.80 -134.43 70.53
N ASP A 148 20.21 -135.63 70.44
CA ASP A 148 18.87 -135.83 69.87
C ASP A 148 17.79 -135.02 70.61
N ILE A 149 17.89 -134.93 71.95
CA ILE A 149 16.94 -134.16 72.77
C ILE A 149 17.00 -132.66 72.42
N VAL A 150 18.19 -132.13 72.14
CA VAL A 150 18.37 -130.71 71.79
C VAL A 150 17.81 -130.41 70.40
N GLU A 151 18.06 -131.30 69.43
CA GLU A 151 17.57 -131.12 68.06
C GLU A 151 16.04 -131.12 67.99
N GLU A 152 15.37 -132.01 68.74
CA GLU A 152 13.91 -132.08 68.77
C GLU A 152 13.27 -130.76 69.27
N GLN A 153 13.88 -130.12 70.28
CA GLN A 153 13.33 -128.89 70.86
C GLN A 153 13.53 -127.67 69.95
N ILE A 154 14.69 -127.56 69.28
CA ILE A 154 14.96 -126.45 68.35
C ILE A 154 13.97 -126.51 67.17
N ALA A 155 13.73 -127.69 66.61
CA ALA A 155 12.79 -127.86 65.50
C ALA A 155 11.36 -127.40 65.87
N LYS A 156 10.92 -127.70 67.10
CA LYS A 156 9.56 -127.36 67.56
C LYS A 156 9.36 -125.85 67.75
N GLN A 157 10.38 -125.14 68.24
CA GLN A 157 10.31 -123.70 68.49
C GLN A 157 10.34 -122.86 67.20
N VAL A 158 11.10 -123.30 66.19
CA VAL A 158 11.12 -122.65 64.87
C VAL A 158 9.78 -122.77 64.15
N SER A 159 9.11 -123.92 64.27
CA SER A 159 7.79 -124.17 63.67
C SER A 159 6.73 -123.17 64.16
N GLN A 160 6.64 -122.96 65.48
CA GLN A 160 5.59 -122.13 66.09
C GLN A 160 5.69 -120.62 65.73
N GLN A 161 6.89 -120.10 65.51
CA GLN A 161 7.12 -118.67 65.26
C GLN A 161 7.02 -118.24 63.78
N SER A 162 6.91 -119.19 62.84
CA SER A 162 7.00 -118.89 61.40
C SER A 162 5.78 -118.12 60.83
N GLY A 163 4.56 -118.39 61.28
CA GLY A 163 3.34 -117.82 60.69
C GLY A 163 3.16 -116.31 60.90
N ALA A 164 3.50 -115.80 62.09
CA ALA A 164 3.38 -114.37 62.41
C ALA A 164 4.35 -113.51 61.58
N PHE A 165 5.52 -114.05 61.26
CA PHE A 165 6.52 -113.38 60.44
C PHE A 165 6.00 -113.10 59.02
N PHE A 166 5.38 -114.10 58.37
CA PHE A 166 4.90 -113.94 56.98
C PHE A 166 3.71 -112.97 56.85
N HIS A 167 2.83 -112.88 57.84
CA HIS A 167 1.74 -111.89 57.85
C HIS A 167 2.25 -110.45 58.00
N ALA A 168 3.24 -110.23 58.86
CA ALA A 168 3.87 -108.91 58.98
C ALA A 168 4.56 -108.50 57.66
N MET A 169 5.23 -109.44 57.01
CA MET A 169 5.93 -109.20 55.74
C MET A 169 4.97 -108.82 54.60
N THR A 170 3.86 -109.55 54.44
CA THR A 170 2.85 -109.22 53.41
C THR A 170 2.18 -107.87 53.67
N SER A 171 1.90 -107.52 54.92
CA SER A 171 1.36 -106.19 55.26
C SER A 171 2.33 -105.06 54.92
N HIS A 172 3.62 -105.27 55.14
CA HIS A 172 4.66 -104.30 54.81
C HIS A 172 4.73 -104.05 53.30
N ASP A 173 4.67 -105.11 52.50
CA ASP A 173 4.70 -105.02 51.04
C ASP A 173 3.49 -104.24 50.50
N THR A 174 2.29 -104.48 51.04
CA THR A 174 1.08 -103.73 50.60
C THR A 174 1.14 -102.23 50.93
N ILE A 175 1.68 -101.85 52.09
CA ILE A 175 1.85 -100.43 52.46
C ILE A 175 2.91 -99.77 51.58
N MET A 176 4.00 -100.49 51.30
CA MET A 176 5.05 -100.01 50.40
C MET A 176 4.52 -99.76 48.98
N GLU A 177 3.66 -100.64 48.47
CA GLU A 177 2.99 -100.45 47.18
C GLU A 177 2.05 -99.23 47.18
N GLN A 178 1.19 -99.09 48.19
CA GLN A 178 0.29 -97.92 48.27
C GLN A 178 1.05 -96.60 48.47
N MET A 179 2.15 -96.60 49.22
CA MET A 179 3.00 -95.42 49.41
C MET A 179 3.72 -95.04 48.11
N GLY A 180 4.10 -96.03 47.29
CA GLY A 180 4.61 -95.82 45.94
C GLY A 180 3.60 -95.09 45.05
N VAL A 181 2.36 -95.60 44.97
CA VAL A 181 1.28 -94.99 44.17
C VAL A 181 0.95 -93.58 44.65
N ALA A 182 0.82 -93.36 45.97
CA ALA A 182 0.54 -92.02 46.51
C ALA A 182 1.67 -91.02 46.25
N SER A 183 2.93 -91.47 46.32
CA SER A 183 4.10 -90.64 45.97
C SER A 183 4.06 -90.21 44.51
N ASP A 184 3.68 -91.12 43.60
CA ASP A 184 3.52 -90.82 42.18
C ASP A 184 2.37 -89.86 41.90
N GLU A 185 1.22 -90.02 42.55
CA GLU A 185 0.10 -89.07 42.43
C GLU A 185 0.47 -87.67 42.94
N VAL A 186 1.17 -87.57 44.07
CA VAL A 186 1.65 -86.27 44.59
C VAL A 186 2.66 -85.63 43.65
N ARG A 187 3.55 -86.43 43.05
CA ARG A 187 4.53 -85.94 42.06
C ARG A 187 3.85 -85.43 40.79
N THR A 188 2.85 -86.15 40.28
CA THR A 188 2.07 -85.71 39.11
C THR A 188 1.22 -84.47 39.41
N LEU A 189 0.67 -84.34 40.62
CA LEU A 189 -0.06 -83.14 41.02
C LEU A 189 0.86 -81.92 41.15
N ARG A 190 2.03 -82.07 41.80
CA ARG A 190 3.01 -80.97 41.94
C ARG A 190 3.51 -80.48 40.58
N THR A 191 3.77 -81.40 39.65
CA THR A 191 4.18 -81.02 38.29
C THR A 191 3.05 -80.31 37.52
N LYS A 192 1.79 -80.75 37.65
CA LYS A 192 0.64 -80.03 37.06
C LYS A 192 0.47 -78.63 37.66
N VAL A 193 0.60 -78.48 38.97
CA VAL A 193 0.52 -77.17 39.64
C VAL A 193 1.67 -76.25 39.19
N GLN A 194 2.90 -76.76 39.10
CA GLN A 194 4.02 -76.00 38.54
C GLN A 194 3.75 -75.56 37.10
N LYS A 195 3.18 -76.45 36.27
CA LYS A 195 2.83 -76.14 34.87
C LYS A 195 1.73 -75.08 34.75
N VAL A 196 0.77 -75.09 35.69
CA VAL A 196 -0.27 -74.06 35.79
C VAL A 196 0.34 -72.73 36.22
N ASP A 197 1.22 -72.73 37.22
CA ASP A 197 1.89 -71.49 37.67
C ASP A 197 2.76 -70.88 36.57
N THR A 198 3.56 -71.69 35.85
CA THR A 198 4.37 -71.18 34.74
C THR A 198 3.51 -70.57 33.64
N ASN A 199 2.42 -71.24 33.25
CA ASN A 199 1.65 -70.85 32.07
C ASN A 199 0.60 -69.76 32.37
N LEU A 200 -0.06 -69.79 33.52
CA LEU A 200 -1.14 -68.83 33.82
C LEU A 200 -0.67 -67.59 34.56
N THR A 201 0.36 -67.67 35.41
CA THR A 201 0.81 -66.50 36.21
C THR A 201 2.06 -65.87 35.60
N SER A 202 3.13 -66.66 35.40
CA SER A 202 4.42 -66.12 34.93
C SER A 202 4.39 -65.64 33.49
N GLU A 203 3.85 -66.46 32.58
CA GLU A 203 3.72 -66.10 31.16
C GLU A 203 2.74 -64.95 30.92
N ALA A 204 1.61 -64.91 31.64
CA ALA A 204 0.65 -63.81 31.54
C ALA A 204 1.24 -62.47 32.03
N LEU A 205 1.99 -62.48 33.14
CA LEU A 205 2.69 -61.30 33.63
C LEU A 205 3.80 -60.86 32.67
N ARG A 206 4.52 -61.80 32.05
CA ARG A 206 5.49 -61.49 30.99
C ARG A 206 4.82 -60.90 29.76
N LEU A 207 3.64 -61.38 29.37
CA LEU A 207 2.89 -60.84 28.23
C LEU A 207 2.46 -59.40 28.49
N LEU A 208 2.01 -59.07 29.70
CA LEU A 208 1.74 -57.68 30.11
C LEU A 208 3.00 -56.82 30.12
N ALA A 209 4.12 -57.35 30.62
CA ALA A 209 5.41 -56.65 30.59
C ALA A 209 5.90 -56.40 29.16
N PHE A 210 5.75 -57.37 28.25
CA PHE A 210 6.07 -57.22 26.83
C PHE A 210 5.12 -56.25 26.12
N ALA A 211 3.83 -56.23 26.46
CA ALA A 211 2.89 -55.23 25.95
C ALA A 211 3.31 -53.81 26.36
N ARG A 212 3.66 -53.60 27.63
CA ARG A 212 4.19 -52.31 28.12
C ARG A 212 5.51 -51.93 27.44
N SER A 213 6.44 -52.88 27.31
CA SER A 213 7.71 -52.67 26.62
C SER A 213 7.49 -52.31 25.15
N LYS A 214 6.56 -52.96 24.45
CA LYS A 214 6.17 -52.63 23.08
C LYS A 214 5.64 -51.20 22.98
N THR A 215 4.74 -50.77 23.87
CA THR A 215 4.23 -49.40 23.90
C THR A 215 5.35 -48.38 24.11
N ASN A 216 6.27 -48.67 25.05
CA ASN A 216 7.44 -47.81 25.28
C ASN A 216 8.38 -47.74 24.06
N HIS A 217 8.60 -48.86 23.37
CA HIS A 217 9.40 -48.90 22.15
C HIS A 217 8.74 -48.15 20.99
N ILE A 218 7.41 -48.18 20.88
CA ILE A 218 6.66 -47.40 19.89
C ILE A 218 6.85 -45.90 20.15
N HIS A 219 6.65 -45.44 21.39
CA HIS A 219 6.87 -44.03 21.73
C HIS A 219 8.32 -43.58 21.51
N LEU A 220 9.30 -44.45 21.81
CA LEU A 220 10.71 -44.16 21.51
C LEU A 220 10.96 -44.05 20.01
N ALA A 221 10.39 -44.94 19.21
CA ALA A 221 10.53 -44.92 17.75
C ALA A 221 9.87 -43.67 17.13
N GLU A 222 8.70 -43.25 17.62
CA GLU A 222 8.04 -42.00 17.22
C GLU A 222 8.92 -40.78 17.50
N LYS A 223 9.49 -40.68 18.71
CA LYS A 223 10.42 -39.60 19.07
C LYS A 223 11.69 -39.60 18.23
N LEU A 224 12.26 -40.78 17.95
CA LEU A 224 13.43 -40.90 17.07
C LEU A 224 13.11 -40.50 15.62
N LYS A 225 11.92 -40.82 15.13
CA LYS A 225 11.46 -40.40 13.80
C LYS A 225 11.33 -38.87 13.72
N LEU A 226 10.78 -38.23 14.75
CA LEU A 226 10.72 -36.77 14.86
C LEU A 226 12.12 -36.13 14.92
N MET A 227 13.06 -36.74 15.64
CA MET A 227 14.47 -36.28 15.65
C MET A 227 15.11 -36.41 14.26
N SER A 228 14.81 -37.48 13.52
CA SER A 228 15.29 -37.66 12.15
C SER A 228 14.73 -36.61 11.21
N THR A 229 13.44 -36.26 11.31
CA THR A 229 12.86 -35.19 10.48
C THR A 229 13.51 -33.84 10.77
N VAL A 230 13.81 -33.56 12.03
CA VAL A 230 14.49 -32.31 12.45
C VAL A 230 15.93 -32.23 11.95
N LEU A 231 16.63 -33.35 11.75
CA LEU A 231 17.96 -33.35 11.12
C LEU A 231 17.89 -33.19 9.60
N GLN A 232 16.82 -33.68 8.96
CA GLN A 232 16.61 -33.56 7.52
C GLN A 232 16.23 -32.14 7.08
N THR A 233 15.76 -31.28 8.00
CA THR A 233 15.29 -29.94 7.66
C THR A 233 16.41 -29.01 7.18
N GLN A 234 17.63 -29.17 7.69
CA GLN A 234 18.75 -28.33 7.28
C GLN A 234 19.17 -28.54 5.80
N PRO A 235 19.36 -29.78 5.30
CA PRO A 235 19.54 -30.03 3.86
C PRO A 235 18.36 -29.58 3.00
N THR A 236 17.12 -29.80 3.46
CA THR A 236 15.92 -29.38 2.73
C THR A 236 15.84 -27.86 2.61
N LEU A 237 16.19 -27.12 3.67
CA LEU A 237 16.28 -25.65 3.62
C LEU A 237 17.28 -25.20 2.57
N GLN A 238 18.48 -25.78 2.51
CA GLN A 238 19.47 -25.40 1.50
C GLN A 238 18.98 -25.61 0.07
N LEU A 239 18.23 -26.70 -0.17
CA LEU A 239 17.63 -26.97 -1.48
C LEU A 239 16.53 -25.97 -1.83
N LEU A 240 15.67 -25.61 -0.87
CA LEU A 240 14.63 -24.59 -1.06
C LEU A 240 15.22 -23.21 -1.32
N LEU A 241 16.28 -22.82 -0.60
CA LEU A 241 17.01 -21.57 -0.88
C LEU A 241 17.65 -21.57 -2.27
N SER A 242 18.12 -22.72 -2.76
CA SER A 242 18.69 -22.82 -4.12
C SER A 242 17.65 -22.76 -5.24
N SER A 243 16.40 -23.09 -4.93
CA SER A 243 15.26 -23.04 -5.85
C SER A 243 14.43 -21.75 -5.71
N SER A 244 14.91 -20.77 -4.93
CA SER A 244 14.25 -19.48 -4.68
C SER A 244 12.86 -19.58 -4.02
N ASP A 245 12.52 -20.73 -3.43
CA ASP A 245 11.29 -20.89 -2.64
C ASP A 245 11.54 -20.50 -1.18
N TYR A 246 11.47 -19.20 -0.92
CA TYR A 246 11.63 -18.64 0.42
C TYR A 246 10.42 -18.89 1.31
N VAL A 247 9.22 -19.02 0.73
CA VAL A 247 7.97 -19.23 1.47
C VAL A 247 7.99 -20.62 2.11
N GLY A 248 8.27 -21.65 1.32
CA GLY A 248 8.41 -23.03 1.81
C GLY A 248 9.53 -23.19 2.83
N ALA A 249 10.66 -22.46 2.65
CA ALA A 249 11.74 -22.45 3.62
C ALA A 249 11.31 -21.88 4.98
N LEU A 250 10.54 -20.78 4.99
CA LEU A 250 10.03 -20.17 6.23
C LEU A 250 8.95 -21.02 6.91
N GLU A 251 8.08 -21.72 6.15
CA GLU A 251 7.11 -22.68 6.71
C GLU A 251 7.82 -23.81 7.43
N LEU A 252 8.85 -24.37 6.80
CA LEU A 252 9.62 -25.47 7.36
C LEU A 252 10.39 -25.04 8.61
N ILE A 253 10.88 -23.79 8.68
CA ILE A 253 11.47 -23.21 9.90
C ILE A 253 10.42 -23.07 11.01
N SER A 254 9.24 -22.54 10.69
CA SER A 254 8.16 -22.38 11.67
C SER A 254 7.66 -23.73 12.22
N GLY A 255 7.38 -24.68 11.32
CA GLY A 255 6.94 -26.03 11.69
C GLY A 255 7.99 -26.79 12.51
N THR A 256 9.28 -26.64 12.19
CA THR A 256 10.35 -27.25 13.01
C THR A 256 10.49 -26.62 14.39
N GLN A 257 10.29 -25.30 14.53
CA GLN A 257 10.25 -24.64 15.83
C GLN A 257 9.05 -25.10 16.67
N GLU A 258 7.87 -25.27 16.05
CA GLU A 258 6.68 -25.77 16.74
C GLU A 258 6.85 -27.21 17.21
N VAL A 259 7.35 -28.11 16.34
CA VAL A 259 7.64 -29.51 16.70
C VAL A 259 8.68 -29.58 17.83
N LEU A 260 9.70 -28.73 17.80
CA LEU A 260 10.74 -28.69 18.84
C LEU A 260 10.18 -28.23 20.20
N THR A 261 9.25 -27.27 20.21
CA THR A 261 8.67 -26.73 21.45
C THR A 261 7.59 -27.62 22.05
N LYS A 262 6.76 -28.29 21.24
CA LYS A 262 5.66 -29.16 21.72
C LYS A 262 6.12 -30.59 22.03
N GLU A 263 6.80 -31.26 21.09
CA GLU A 263 7.04 -32.72 21.14
C GLU A 263 8.42 -33.10 21.72
N LEU A 264 9.44 -32.24 21.55
CA LEU A 264 10.83 -32.51 21.97
C LEU A 264 11.31 -31.68 23.18
N ALA A 265 10.39 -31.12 23.96
CA ALA A 265 10.73 -30.40 25.18
C ALA A 265 11.53 -31.29 26.16
N GLY A 266 12.78 -30.92 26.44
CA GLY A 266 13.68 -31.63 27.36
C GLY A 266 14.84 -32.40 26.72
N VAL A 267 14.92 -32.47 25.38
CA VAL A 267 16.05 -33.09 24.67
C VAL A 267 17.22 -32.09 24.59
N THR A 268 18.25 -32.27 25.42
CA THR A 268 19.39 -31.34 25.54
C THR A 268 20.27 -31.24 24.29
N SER A 269 20.31 -32.29 23.45
CA SER A 269 21.10 -32.30 22.21
C SER A 269 20.61 -31.33 21.14
N LEU A 270 19.35 -30.86 21.22
CA LEU A 270 18.76 -29.93 20.25
C LEU A 270 18.63 -28.49 20.78
N ARG A 271 19.26 -28.17 21.91
CA ARG A 271 19.17 -26.86 22.56
C ARG A 271 19.66 -25.70 21.70
N HIS A 272 20.62 -25.94 20.81
CA HIS A 272 21.20 -24.92 19.92
C HIS A 272 20.48 -24.79 18.58
N LEU A 273 19.60 -25.73 18.24
CA LEU A 273 18.86 -25.71 16.98
C LEU A 273 17.88 -24.54 16.86
N PRO A 274 17.09 -24.14 17.90
CA PRO A 274 16.19 -23.00 17.77
C PRO A 274 16.96 -21.68 17.56
N SER A 275 18.14 -21.52 18.19
CA SER A 275 19.02 -20.39 17.88
C SER A 275 19.56 -20.41 16.46
N GLN A 276 19.92 -21.59 15.93
CA GLN A 276 20.37 -21.73 14.54
C GLN A 276 19.25 -21.45 13.54
N LEU A 277 18.04 -21.95 13.79
CA LEU A 277 16.85 -21.66 12.96
C LEU A 277 16.51 -20.16 12.98
N LYS A 278 16.70 -19.48 14.10
CA LYS A 278 16.50 -18.02 14.20
C LYS A 278 17.56 -17.24 13.41
N GLU A 279 18.82 -17.66 13.43
CA GLU A 279 19.86 -17.06 12.59
C GLU A 279 19.67 -17.37 11.10
N MET A 280 19.20 -18.58 10.75
CA MET A 280 18.81 -18.93 9.39
C MET A 280 17.63 -18.08 8.88
N SER A 281 16.64 -17.81 9.74
CA SER A 281 15.58 -16.84 9.43
C SER A 281 16.19 -15.48 9.10
N LYS A 282 16.99 -14.89 9.99
CA LYS A 282 17.64 -13.59 9.73
C LYS A 282 18.48 -13.55 8.45
N LEU A 283 19.15 -14.65 8.11
CA LEU A 283 19.89 -14.78 6.86
C LEU A 283 18.93 -14.70 5.66
N ILE A 284 17.81 -15.43 5.71
CA ILE A 284 16.76 -15.37 4.68
C ILE A 284 16.21 -13.94 4.58
N ASP A 285 15.96 -13.24 5.70
CA ASP A 285 15.48 -11.84 5.68
C ASP A 285 16.45 -10.92 4.92
N LYS A 286 17.75 -11.05 5.19
CA LYS A 286 18.79 -10.27 4.52
C LYS A 286 18.90 -10.65 3.04
N MET A 287 18.83 -11.94 2.72
CA MET A 287 18.87 -12.42 1.33
C MET A 287 17.67 -11.93 0.53
N LEU A 288 16.44 -12.03 1.07
CA LEU A 288 15.21 -11.53 0.46
C LEU A 288 15.31 -10.03 0.17
N SER A 289 15.80 -9.24 1.12
CA SER A 289 15.95 -7.79 0.94
C SER A 289 16.94 -7.46 -0.19
N THR A 290 18.11 -8.11 -0.20
CA THR A 290 19.12 -7.87 -1.25
C THR A 290 18.68 -8.36 -2.62
N GLU A 291 17.92 -9.45 -2.67
CA GLU A 291 17.43 -10.00 -3.93
C GLU A 291 16.29 -9.15 -4.50
N PHE A 292 15.45 -8.59 -3.63
CA PHE A 292 14.42 -7.63 -4.01
C PHE A 292 15.04 -6.32 -4.52
N GLU A 293 16.10 -5.80 -3.88
CA GLU A 293 16.84 -4.64 -4.38
C GLU A 293 17.41 -4.87 -5.78
N ARG A 294 18.03 -6.04 -6.02
CA ARG A 294 18.54 -6.42 -7.34
C ARG A 294 17.44 -6.53 -8.37
N TYR A 295 16.32 -7.14 -7.98
CA TYR A 295 15.15 -7.24 -8.84
C TYR A 295 14.60 -5.85 -9.20
N ALA A 296 14.39 -4.98 -8.22
CA ALA A 296 13.91 -3.62 -8.42
C ALA A 296 14.83 -2.82 -9.36
N ALA A 297 16.14 -2.90 -9.15
CA ALA A 297 17.11 -2.26 -10.03
C ALA A 297 17.07 -2.83 -11.46
N ALA A 298 16.96 -4.15 -11.62
CA ALA A 298 16.92 -4.81 -12.92
C ALA A 298 15.63 -4.52 -13.70
N ASP A 299 14.49 -4.47 -13.02
CA ASP A 299 13.19 -4.20 -13.63
C ASP A 299 13.05 -2.71 -14.03
N LEU A 300 13.44 -1.80 -13.13
CA LEU A 300 13.29 -0.36 -13.36
C LEU A 300 14.29 0.23 -14.36
N HIS A 301 15.52 -0.30 -14.43
CA HIS A 301 16.55 0.18 -15.37
C HIS A 301 16.53 -0.54 -16.73
N ARG A 302 15.53 -1.41 -16.96
CA ARG A 302 15.37 -2.09 -18.24
C ARG A 302 15.06 -1.09 -19.37
N PRO A 303 15.62 -1.26 -20.58
CA PRO A 303 15.31 -0.39 -21.73
C PRO A 303 13.80 -0.24 -21.95
N LEU A 304 13.34 0.96 -22.27
CA LEU A 304 11.92 1.31 -22.45
C LEU A 304 11.26 0.66 -23.69
N SER A 305 12.03 -0.08 -24.49
CA SER A 305 11.60 -0.78 -25.70
C SER A 305 11.06 -2.18 -25.47
N SER A 306 11.33 -2.76 -24.29
CA SER A 306 10.88 -4.09 -23.94
C SER A 306 9.59 -4.06 -23.14
N ASP A 307 8.72 -5.05 -23.41
CA ASP A 307 7.35 -5.27 -22.91
C ASP A 307 6.96 -4.55 -21.62
N GLU A 308 5.71 -4.06 -21.59
CA GLU A 308 5.07 -3.39 -20.45
C GLU A 308 4.84 -4.31 -19.23
N GLY A 309 5.17 -5.59 -19.35
CA GLY A 309 5.03 -6.60 -18.31
C GLY A 309 6.15 -6.57 -17.27
N VAL A 310 5.81 -7.07 -16.08
CA VAL A 310 6.71 -7.30 -14.96
C VAL A 310 7.72 -8.39 -15.30
N LEU A 311 9.00 -8.17 -15.02
CA LEU A 311 10.04 -9.20 -15.19
C LEU A 311 9.79 -10.37 -14.21
N GLU A 312 9.73 -11.62 -14.67
CA GLU A 312 9.63 -12.82 -13.80
C GLU A 312 8.56 -12.71 -12.68
N GLN A 313 7.27 -12.57 -13.04
CA GLN A 313 6.15 -12.40 -12.10
C GLN A 313 6.14 -13.42 -10.95
N ASP A 314 6.39 -14.70 -11.23
CA ASP A 314 6.40 -15.76 -10.21
C ASP A 314 7.49 -15.54 -9.14
N ARG A 315 8.66 -15.05 -9.57
CA ARG A 315 9.78 -14.74 -8.66
C ARG A 315 9.44 -13.53 -7.79
N LEU A 316 8.83 -12.48 -8.36
CA LEU A 316 8.39 -11.32 -7.59
C LEU A 316 7.35 -11.71 -6.53
N VAL A 317 6.37 -12.55 -6.89
CA VAL A 317 5.37 -13.05 -5.93
C VAL A 317 6.06 -13.78 -4.78
N SER A 318 6.99 -14.70 -5.06
CA SER A 318 7.70 -15.43 -3.99
C SER A 318 8.53 -14.51 -3.08
N LEU A 319 9.20 -13.49 -3.63
CA LEU A 319 9.94 -12.52 -2.83
C LEU A 319 9.01 -11.65 -1.98
N VAL A 320 7.93 -11.14 -2.57
CA VAL A 320 6.96 -10.27 -1.89
C VAL A 320 6.23 -11.05 -0.79
N ALA A 321 5.79 -12.27 -1.06
CA ALA A 321 5.18 -13.15 -0.06
C ALA A 321 6.14 -13.46 1.10
N GLY A 322 7.41 -13.75 0.81
CA GLY A 322 8.45 -13.94 1.82
C GLY A 322 8.68 -12.71 2.71
N LEU A 323 8.74 -11.52 2.09
CA LEU A 323 8.96 -10.24 2.80
C LEU A 323 7.74 -9.80 3.62
N LEU A 324 6.53 -10.03 3.10
CA LEU A 324 5.27 -9.75 3.82
C LEU A 324 5.13 -10.63 5.07
N ARG A 325 5.52 -11.91 5.00
CA ARG A 325 5.47 -12.85 6.12
C ARG A 325 6.38 -12.47 7.29
N GLN A 326 7.47 -11.76 7.00
CA GLN A 326 8.42 -11.30 8.03
C GLN A 326 8.08 -9.91 8.58
N ASN A 327 6.99 -9.30 8.12
CA ASN A 327 6.53 -7.95 8.49
C ASN A 327 7.58 -6.84 8.24
N HIS A 328 8.44 -7.01 7.24
CA HIS A 328 9.46 -6.03 6.89
C HIS A 328 8.94 -5.04 5.83
N LEU A 329 8.05 -4.10 6.22
CA LEU A 329 7.52 -3.08 5.29
C LEU A 329 8.54 -2.09 4.71
N GLN A 330 9.82 -2.21 5.08
CA GLN A 330 10.91 -1.34 4.63
C GLN A 330 11.21 -1.53 3.13
N PHE A 331 10.92 -2.70 2.54
CA PHE A 331 11.18 -2.95 1.12
C PHE A 331 10.38 -2.02 0.20
N LEU A 332 9.18 -1.59 0.62
CA LEU A 332 8.38 -0.63 -0.15
C LEU A 332 9.08 0.72 -0.23
N GLU A 333 9.74 1.16 0.84
CA GLU A 333 10.47 2.43 0.86
C GLU A 333 11.74 2.35 0.00
N ILE A 334 12.41 1.20 -0.01
CA ILE A 334 13.54 0.93 -0.89
C ILE A 334 13.08 0.94 -2.36
N TYR A 335 11.96 0.30 -2.68
CA TYR A 335 11.37 0.34 -4.02
C TYR A 335 10.99 1.77 -4.44
N ARG A 336 10.43 2.56 -3.52
CA ARG A 336 10.13 3.98 -3.76
C ARG A 336 11.39 4.76 -4.13
N GLN A 337 12.46 4.58 -3.37
CA GLN A 337 13.73 5.25 -3.62
C GLN A 337 14.33 4.82 -4.96
N GLU A 338 14.27 3.54 -5.30
CA GLU A 338 14.78 3.01 -6.56
C GLU A 338 13.95 3.47 -7.77
N ALA A 339 12.63 3.59 -7.64
CA ALA A 339 11.77 4.16 -8.68
C ALA A 339 12.11 5.64 -8.95
N VAL A 340 12.43 6.40 -7.90
CA VAL A 340 12.86 7.80 -8.00
C VAL A 340 14.23 7.92 -8.66
N THR A 341 15.20 7.06 -8.31
CA THR A 341 16.52 7.05 -8.94
C THR A 341 16.44 6.62 -10.40
N ALA A 342 15.61 5.64 -10.75
CA ALA A 342 15.36 5.23 -12.12
C ALA A 342 14.73 6.36 -12.95
N ALA A 343 13.74 7.07 -12.41
CA ALA A 343 13.14 8.25 -13.06
C ALA A 343 14.19 9.35 -13.31
N GLN A 344 15.08 9.59 -12.34
CA GLN A 344 16.17 10.55 -12.46
C GLN A 344 17.19 10.13 -13.53
N ALA A 345 17.60 8.85 -13.54
CA ALA A 345 18.56 8.32 -14.49
C ALA A 345 18.02 8.37 -15.94
N LEU A 346 16.74 8.00 -16.12
CA LEU A 346 16.04 8.05 -17.40
C LEU A 346 15.99 9.48 -17.94
N LEU A 347 15.65 10.46 -17.11
CA LEU A 347 15.60 11.86 -17.53
C LEU A 347 16.99 12.38 -17.89
N LYS A 348 18.01 12.04 -17.10
CA LYS A 348 19.41 12.38 -17.39
C LYS A 348 19.88 11.77 -18.71
N GLN A 349 19.56 10.50 -18.96
CA GLN A 349 19.94 9.83 -20.20
C GLN A 349 19.29 10.48 -21.42
N LEU A 350 17.99 10.79 -21.35
CA LEU A 350 17.29 11.48 -22.44
C LEU A 350 17.83 12.88 -22.70
N MET A 351 18.18 13.62 -21.63
CA MET A 351 18.83 14.91 -21.77
C MET A 351 20.19 14.77 -22.46
N ILE A 352 21.01 13.78 -22.09
CA ILE A 352 22.32 13.55 -22.71
C ILE A 352 22.19 13.14 -24.18
N GLU A 353 21.26 12.24 -24.50
CA GLU A 353 21.01 11.77 -25.87
C GLU A 353 20.56 12.90 -26.79
N GLN A 354 19.64 13.76 -26.33
CA GLN A 354 19.17 14.89 -27.12
C GLN A 354 20.14 16.08 -27.14
N LEU A 355 21.03 16.21 -26.14
CA LEU A 355 22.16 17.14 -26.18
C LEU A 355 23.28 16.67 -27.12
N ALA A 356 23.43 15.36 -27.32
CA ALA A 356 24.37 14.82 -28.30
C ALA A 356 23.89 15.03 -29.75
N ASP A 357 22.57 15.05 -29.99
CA ASP A 357 21.96 15.37 -31.29
C ASP A 357 22.06 16.87 -31.64
N ALA A 358 22.12 17.76 -30.64
CA ALA A 358 22.33 19.19 -30.83
C ALA A 358 23.84 19.48 -30.81
N GLU A 359 24.50 19.39 -31.96
CA GLU A 359 25.97 19.53 -32.14
C GLU A 359 26.60 20.83 -31.59
N ASP A 360 25.84 21.78 -31.04
CA ASP A 360 26.32 23.04 -30.46
C ASP A 360 25.97 23.15 -28.96
N GLU A 361 27.00 23.33 -28.12
CA GLU A 361 26.97 23.59 -26.65
C GLU A 361 27.22 22.41 -25.68
N LEU A 362 28.15 21.51 -26.02
CA LEU A 362 28.70 20.48 -25.12
C LEU A 362 29.61 21.02 -23.98
N ASN A 363 29.48 22.27 -23.54
CA ASN A 363 30.41 22.88 -22.57
C ASN A 363 29.83 23.31 -21.21
N GLU A 364 28.55 23.05 -20.92
CA GLU A 364 27.95 23.44 -19.62
C GLU A 364 27.30 22.28 -18.84
N LEU A 365 27.79 21.05 -18.99
CA LEU A 365 27.38 19.93 -18.13
C LEU A 365 28.08 20.01 -16.78
N THR A 366 27.47 20.70 -15.82
CA THR A 366 27.80 20.53 -14.40
C THR A 366 27.17 19.23 -13.90
N GLY A 367 27.95 18.41 -13.20
CA GLY A 367 27.63 17.01 -12.85
C GLY A 367 26.39 16.76 -11.97
N SER A 368 25.58 17.77 -11.68
CA SER A 368 24.32 17.65 -10.92
C SER A 368 23.10 17.39 -11.81
N GLY A 369 23.14 17.72 -13.11
CA GLY A 369 21.98 17.60 -14.00
C GLY A 369 20.81 18.53 -13.64
N GLU A 370 21.07 19.61 -12.88
CA GLU A 370 20.06 20.56 -12.41
C GLU A 370 19.84 21.75 -13.35
N VAL A 371 20.73 21.97 -14.32
CA VAL A 371 20.62 23.08 -15.27
C VAL A 371 20.64 22.49 -16.67
N ALA A 372 19.47 22.45 -17.31
CA ALA A 372 19.40 22.22 -18.74
C ALA A 372 20.05 23.42 -19.46
N PRO A 373 20.98 23.20 -20.41
CA PRO A 373 21.49 24.28 -21.24
C PRO A 373 20.34 24.89 -22.07
N THR A 374 20.54 26.13 -22.50
CA THR A 374 19.55 26.90 -23.25
C THR A 374 19.28 26.28 -24.62
N MET A 375 18.33 25.36 -24.70
CA MET A 375 17.95 24.73 -25.96
C MET A 375 16.96 25.58 -26.76
N ASP A 376 17.01 25.44 -28.08
CA ASP A 376 16.01 25.99 -29.00
C ASP A 376 14.58 25.55 -28.59
N PRO A 377 13.56 26.45 -28.62
CA PRO A 377 12.22 26.12 -28.15
C PRO A 377 11.56 24.90 -28.81
N ALA A 378 11.88 24.58 -30.08
CA ALA A 378 11.34 23.40 -30.74
C ALA A 378 11.99 22.10 -30.23
N HIS A 379 13.32 22.13 -30.02
CA HIS A 379 14.05 21.01 -29.44
C HIS A 379 13.67 20.77 -27.98
N TRP A 380 13.47 21.83 -27.21
CA TRP A 380 12.99 21.74 -25.83
C TRP A 380 11.60 21.07 -25.73
N LEU A 381 10.65 21.43 -26.61
CA LEU A 381 9.34 20.76 -26.66
C LEU A 381 9.45 19.27 -27.01
N LYS A 382 10.33 18.92 -27.95
CA LYS A 382 10.60 17.52 -28.30
C LYS A 382 11.16 16.74 -27.12
N VAL A 383 12.12 17.31 -26.38
CA VAL A 383 12.68 16.72 -25.15
C VAL A 383 11.59 16.54 -24.09
N LEU A 384 10.72 17.54 -23.90
CA LEU A 384 9.65 17.47 -22.91
C LEU A 384 8.61 16.40 -23.30
N LYS A 385 8.27 16.27 -24.58
CA LYS A 385 7.41 15.21 -25.09
C LYS A 385 8.01 13.83 -24.87
N LEU A 386 9.24 13.59 -25.34
CA LEU A 386 9.94 12.32 -25.15
C LEU A 386 10.13 11.98 -23.66
N GLY A 387 10.45 12.98 -22.84
CA GLY A 387 10.54 12.85 -21.39
C GLY A 387 9.22 12.46 -20.75
N SER A 388 8.10 13.09 -21.15
CA SER A 388 6.76 12.75 -20.66
C SER A 388 6.33 11.32 -21.06
N GLU A 389 6.63 10.89 -22.29
CA GLU A 389 6.33 9.54 -22.78
C GLU A 389 7.16 8.48 -22.04
N ALA A 390 8.45 8.74 -21.84
CA ALA A 390 9.35 7.81 -21.18
C ALA A 390 9.07 7.70 -19.67
N LEU A 391 8.79 8.82 -18.99
CA LEU A 391 8.32 8.81 -17.60
C LEU A 391 6.95 8.13 -17.49
N GLY A 392 6.05 8.34 -18.46
CA GLY A 392 4.76 7.64 -18.51
C GLY A 392 4.93 6.13 -18.59
N LYS A 393 5.81 5.62 -19.45
CA LYS A 393 6.13 4.18 -19.53
C LYS A 393 6.72 3.64 -18.23
N LEU A 394 7.62 4.39 -17.58
CA LEU A 394 8.16 4.02 -16.26
C LEU A 394 7.04 3.96 -15.21
N MET A 395 6.11 4.91 -15.22
CA MET A 395 4.98 4.92 -14.29
C MET A 395 4.03 3.73 -14.51
N TYR A 396 3.78 3.31 -15.75
CA TYR A 396 3.03 2.08 -16.03
C TYR A 396 3.72 0.82 -15.50
N ARG A 397 5.06 0.74 -15.61
CA ARG A 397 5.83 -0.37 -15.03
C ARG A 397 5.75 -0.40 -13.50
N VAL A 398 5.92 0.76 -12.87
CA VAL A 398 5.76 0.90 -11.41
C VAL A 398 4.33 0.52 -10.97
N LYS A 399 3.31 0.88 -11.77
CA LYS A 399 1.92 0.46 -11.54
C LYS A 399 1.75 -1.05 -11.68
N ALA A 400 2.39 -1.69 -12.65
CA ALA A 400 2.31 -3.14 -12.83
C ALA A 400 2.92 -3.90 -11.64
N VAL A 401 4.11 -3.49 -11.17
CA VAL A 401 4.72 -4.05 -9.95
C VAL A 401 3.87 -3.77 -8.72
N HIS A 402 3.29 -2.57 -8.62
CA HIS A 402 2.36 -2.22 -7.54
C HIS A 402 1.12 -3.13 -7.52
N GLU A 403 0.50 -3.40 -8.67
CA GLU A 403 -0.65 -4.31 -8.76
C GLU A 403 -0.26 -5.74 -8.40
N VAL A 404 0.92 -6.25 -8.83
CA VAL A 404 1.39 -7.59 -8.41
C VAL A 404 1.62 -7.66 -6.90
N ILE A 405 2.22 -6.62 -6.29
CA ILE A 405 2.42 -6.57 -4.83
C ILE A 405 1.07 -6.52 -4.10
N LYS A 406 0.10 -5.77 -4.65
CA LYS A 406 -1.25 -5.66 -4.10
C LYS A 406 -2.02 -6.97 -4.22
N GLU A 407 -1.99 -7.64 -5.37
CA GLU A 407 -2.57 -8.97 -5.57
C GLU A 407 -1.94 -9.99 -4.62
N THR A 408 -0.62 -9.97 -4.45
CA THR A 408 0.08 -10.85 -3.49
C THR A 408 -0.35 -10.57 -2.04
N ALA A 409 -0.54 -9.29 -1.68
CA ALA A 409 -1.03 -8.90 -0.37
C ALA A 409 -2.51 -9.31 -0.16
N ASP A 410 -3.35 -9.17 -1.18
CA ASP A 410 -4.77 -9.53 -1.15
C ASP A 410 -4.97 -11.06 -1.03
N VAL A 411 -4.17 -11.85 -1.74
CA VAL A 411 -4.13 -13.32 -1.60
C VAL A 411 -3.67 -13.71 -0.19
N SER A 412 -2.62 -13.06 0.32
CA SER A 412 -2.09 -13.35 1.65
C SER A 412 -3.02 -12.92 2.81
N GLY A 413 -3.87 -11.91 2.57
CA GLY A 413 -4.91 -11.43 3.49
C GLY A 413 -6.26 -12.15 3.37
N GLY A 414 -6.42 -13.07 2.41
CA GLY A 414 -7.62 -13.88 2.22
C GLY A 414 -8.82 -13.19 1.58
N LEU A 415 -8.58 -12.11 0.82
CA LEU A 415 -9.63 -11.38 0.10
C LEU A 415 -9.89 -11.95 -1.31
N ILE A 416 -8.98 -12.77 -1.84
CA ILE A 416 -9.07 -13.39 -3.17
C ILE A 416 -8.81 -14.90 -3.03
N GLU A 417 -9.82 -15.74 -3.28
CA GLU A 417 -9.70 -17.22 -3.22
C GLU A 417 -9.15 -17.86 -4.50
N ASN A 418 -9.10 -17.14 -5.63
CA ASN A 418 -8.68 -17.68 -6.92
C ASN A 418 -7.93 -16.62 -7.74
N ALA A 419 -6.60 -16.66 -7.71
CA ALA A 419 -5.76 -16.12 -8.78
C ALA A 419 -4.83 -17.25 -9.24
N ASN A 420 -4.60 -17.36 -10.55
CA ASN A 420 -3.74 -18.34 -11.24
C ASN A 420 -2.24 -18.18 -10.91
N ILE A 421 -1.91 -17.97 -9.64
CA ILE A 421 -0.55 -17.82 -9.15
C ILE A 421 -0.23 -19.14 -8.44
N SER A 422 0.87 -19.76 -8.86
CA SER A 422 1.31 -21.08 -8.42
C SER A 422 1.22 -21.24 -6.90
N ALA A 423 0.63 -22.36 -6.49
CA ALA A 423 0.39 -22.80 -5.12
C ALA A 423 1.65 -22.79 -4.22
N ALA A 424 2.00 -21.61 -3.70
CA ALA A 424 3.01 -21.43 -2.67
C ALA A 424 2.35 -20.74 -1.46
N GLY A 425 1.82 -21.56 -0.53
CA GLY A 425 1.42 -21.12 0.80
C GLY A 425 -0.06 -20.76 0.96
N SER A 426 -0.94 -21.76 0.96
CA SER A 426 -2.35 -21.63 1.34
C SER A 426 -2.51 -21.50 2.86
N GLU A 427 -1.96 -20.45 3.46
CA GLU A 427 -2.30 -20.03 4.83
C GLU A 427 -2.42 -18.51 4.89
N HIS A 428 -3.60 -18.02 5.25
CA HIS A 428 -3.85 -16.61 5.53
C HIS A 428 -2.98 -16.16 6.72
N PHE A 429 -1.86 -15.51 6.43
CA PHE A 429 -0.88 -15.12 7.45
C PHE A 429 -0.94 -13.61 7.80
N LEU A 430 -1.44 -12.77 6.89
CA LEU A 430 -1.50 -11.32 7.12
C LEU A 430 -2.71 -10.94 7.97
N SER A 431 -2.48 -10.13 9.01
CA SER A 431 -3.57 -9.53 9.79
C SER A 431 -4.28 -8.46 8.94
N GLN A 432 -5.57 -8.23 9.20
CA GLN A 432 -6.36 -7.23 8.45
C GLN A 432 -5.82 -5.80 8.65
N GLU A 433 -5.12 -5.54 9.76
CA GLU A 433 -4.44 -4.26 10.03
C GLU A 433 -3.14 -4.11 9.21
N ASP A 434 -2.34 -5.17 9.11
CA ASP A 434 -1.10 -5.16 8.32
C ASP A 434 -1.40 -5.05 6.81
N HIS A 435 -2.47 -5.70 6.34
CA HIS A 435 -2.97 -5.56 4.97
C HIS A 435 -3.38 -4.12 4.65
N ALA A 436 -4.11 -3.46 5.56
CA ALA A 436 -4.49 -2.06 5.41
C ALA A 436 -3.26 -1.13 5.41
N GLN A 437 -2.25 -1.42 6.23
CA GLN A 437 -0.99 -0.67 6.24
C GLN A 437 -0.20 -0.82 4.93
N VAL A 438 -0.09 -2.05 4.39
CA VAL A 438 0.56 -2.32 3.10
C VAL A 438 -0.16 -1.56 1.98
N THR A 439 -1.48 -1.65 1.92
CA THR A 439 -2.30 -0.97 0.90
C THR A 439 -2.17 0.56 0.98
N SER A 440 -2.12 1.12 2.19
CA SER A 440 -1.91 2.56 2.41
C SER A 440 -0.51 3.00 1.96
N LYS A 441 0.55 2.26 2.34
CA LYS A 441 1.92 2.54 1.92
C LYS A 441 2.12 2.40 0.42
N LEU A 442 1.50 1.40 -0.21
CA LEU A 442 1.49 1.20 -1.65
C LEU A 442 0.86 2.41 -2.38
N LYS A 443 -0.29 2.91 -1.90
CA LYS A 443 -0.91 4.13 -2.47
C LYS A 443 -0.03 5.36 -2.28
N SER A 444 0.61 5.50 -1.12
CA SER A 444 1.55 6.59 -0.84
C SER A 444 2.78 6.52 -1.75
N LEU A 445 3.29 5.32 -2.04
CA LEU A 445 4.42 5.09 -2.94
C LEU A 445 4.09 5.57 -4.36
N LEU A 446 2.94 5.14 -4.89
CA LEU A 446 2.52 5.55 -6.22
C LEU A 446 2.33 7.07 -6.31
N THR A 447 1.72 7.68 -5.28
CA THR A 447 1.57 9.14 -5.20
C THR A 447 2.93 9.85 -5.19
N SER A 448 3.88 9.37 -4.38
CA SER A 448 5.22 9.97 -4.27
C SER A 448 6.02 9.89 -5.58
N VAL A 449 5.94 8.77 -6.31
CA VAL A 449 6.63 8.63 -7.60
C VAL A 449 5.99 9.55 -8.65
N CYS A 450 4.65 9.65 -8.67
CA CYS A 450 3.93 10.58 -9.55
C CYS A 450 4.29 12.03 -9.26
N ASP A 451 4.31 12.43 -7.99
CA ASP A 451 4.66 13.81 -7.58
C ASP A 451 6.10 14.14 -7.96
N TYR A 452 7.04 13.21 -7.78
CA TYR A 452 8.42 13.41 -8.21
C TYR A 452 8.53 13.59 -9.73
N CYS A 453 7.86 12.77 -10.53
CA CYS A 453 7.89 12.90 -11.99
C CYS A 453 7.29 14.25 -12.45
N ASN A 454 6.17 14.66 -11.83
CA ASN A 454 5.55 15.97 -12.09
C ASN A 454 6.45 17.14 -11.69
N GLU A 455 7.11 17.07 -10.53
CA GLU A 455 8.03 18.11 -10.05
C GLU A 455 9.27 18.24 -10.96
N ARG A 456 9.80 17.13 -11.46
CA ARG A 456 10.94 17.15 -12.40
C ARG A 456 10.56 17.72 -13.76
N LEU A 457 9.41 17.34 -14.32
CA LEU A 457 8.90 17.98 -15.55
C LEU A 457 8.57 19.46 -15.31
N ALA A 458 8.01 19.82 -14.16
CA ALA A 458 7.74 21.22 -13.79
C ALA A 458 9.03 22.06 -13.70
N ALA A 459 10.11 21.47 -13.17
CA ALA A 459 11.41 22.12 -13.14
C ALA A 459 11.95 22.38 -14.56
N LEU A 460 11.84 21.41 -15.48
CA LEU A 460 12.22 21.58 -16.89
C LEU A 460 11.37 22.62 -17.64
N VAL A 461 10.12 22.82 -17.24
CA VAL A 461 9.27 23.90 -17.77
C VAL A 461 9.70 25.26 -17.23
N SER A 462 10.06 25.32 -15.96
CA SER A 462 10.40 26.57 -15.27
C SER A 462 11.76 27.13 -15.71
N THR A 463 12.74 26.28 -16.03
CA THR A 463 14.08 26.74 -16.45
C THR A 463 14.08 27.50 -17.78
N GLN A 464 13.09 27.27 -18.65
CA GLN A 464 13.02 27.90 -19.97
C GLN A 464 12.34 29.29 -19.97
N SER A 465 11.73 29.73 -18.86
CA SER A 465 10.88 30.93 -18.82
C SER A 465 11.58 32.26 -19.10
N ASP A 466 12.88 32.33 -18.85
CA ASP A 466 13.53 33.62 -18.68
C ASP A 466 14.19 34.15 -19.96
N LYS A 467 14.55 33.30 -20.93
CA LYS A 467 15.47 33.70 -22.02
C LYS A 467 14.91 33.61 -23.45
N ASN A 468 14.02 32.67 -23.77
CA ASN A 468 13.57 32.46 -25.17
C ASN A 468 12.15 32.99 -25.45
N ASN A 469 11.96 33.56 -26.64
CA ASN A 469 10.65 33.98 -27.14
C ASN A 469 9.88 32.77 -27.66
N ILE A 470 8.95 32.26 -26.86
CA ILE A 470 8.08 31.14 -27.22
C ILE A 470 6.90 31.67 -28.07
N SER A 471 6.54 30.95 -29.12
CA SER A 471 5.38 31.27 -29.98
C SER A 471 4.06 30.79 -29.37
N ALA A 472 2.92 31.35 -29.80
CA ALA A 472 1.59 30.91 -29.36
C ALA A 472 1.37 29.40 -29.60
N HIS A 473 1.82 28.92 -30.76
CA HIS A 473 1.71 27.51 -31.13
C HIS A 473 2.49 26.59 -30.17
N GLN A 474 3.70 26.99 -29.78
CA GLN A 474 4.53 26.25 -28.85
C GLN A 474 3.94 26.22 -27.42
N VAL A 475 3.28 27.30 -26.98
CA VAL A 475 2.56 27.30 -25.69
C VAL A 475 1.34 26.38 -25.74
N ALA A 476 0.63 26.32 -26.87
CA ALA A 476 -0.48 25.40 -27.06
C ALA A 476 -0.02 23.92 -27.12
N GLU A 477 1.11 23.64 -27.77
CA GLU A 477 1.71 22.30 -27.77
C GLU A 477 2.16 21.89 -26.37
N LEU A 478 2.78 22.80 -25.61
CA LEU A 478 3.10 22.60 -24.20
C LEU A 478 1.86 22.29 -23.37
N ALA A 479 0.76 23.03 -23.59
CA ALA A 479 -0.51 22.80 -22.89
C ALA A 479 -1.02 21.38 -23.12
N LYS A 480 -0.96 20.90 -24.37
CA LYS A 480 -1.35 19.55 -24.75
C LYS A 480 -0.50 18.48 -24.05
N ILE A 481 0.83 18.64 -24.05
CA ILE A 481 1.73 17.67 -23.38
C ILE A 481 1.49 17.64 -21.87
N VAL A 482 1.30 18.82 -21.24
CA VAL A 482 0.98 18.92 -19.81
C VAL A 482 -0.35 18.25 -19.50
N GLU A 483 -1.38 18.46 -20.33
CA GLU A 483 -2.69 17.83 -20.15
C GLU A 483 -2.61 16.31 -20.30
N GLU A 484 -1.99 15.81 -21.37
CA GLU A 484 -1.77 14.37 -21.62
C GLU A 484 -1.03 13.70 -20.46
N PHE A 485 0.06 14.30 -19.98
CA PHE A 485 0.83 13.75 -18.87
C PHE A 485 0.06 13.82 -17.53
N THR A 486 -0.67 14.90 -17.27
CA THR A 486 -1.46 15.00 -16.04
C THR A 486 -2.61 14.01 -16.02
N ASN A 487 -3.28 13.77 -17.16
CA ASN A 487 -4.32 12.74 -17.27
C ASN A 487 -3.73 11.35 -17.05
N LEU A 488 -2.56 11.05 -17.61
CA LEU A 488 -1.84 9.80 -17.35
C LEU A 488 -1.50 9.64 -15.85
N CYS A 489 -1.04 10.70 -15.18
CA CYS A 489 -0.79 10.66 -13.72
C CYS A 489 -2.09 10.42 -12.92
N GLU A 490 -3.19 11.01 -13.36
CA GLU A 490 -4.51 10.85 -12.74
C GLU A 490 -5.05 9.43 -12.92
N ASP A 491 -4.87 8.81 -14.09
CA ASP A 491 -5.25 7.43 -14.37
C ASP A 491 -4.42 6.40 -13.58
N ILE A 492 -3.18 6.75 -13.25
CA ILE A 492 -2.27 5.89 -12.49
C ILE A 492 -2.51 6.05 -10.98
N CYS A 493 -2.55 7.27 -10.45
CA CYS A 493 -2.58 7.53 -9.00
C CYS A 493 -3.99 7.83 -8.44
N GLY A 494 -4.95 8.21 -9.29
CA GLY A 494 -6.26 8.72 -8.86
C GLY A 494 -6.20 10.11 -8.20
N LYS A 495 -5.07 10.80 -8.26
CA LYS A 495 -4.85 12.16 -7.73
C LYS A 495 -4.20 13.05 -8.78
N GLN A 496 -4.69 14.29 -8.90
CA GLN A 496 -4.09 15.28 -9.78
C GLN A 496 -2.89 15.94 -9.08
N SER A 497 -1.69 15.84 -9.66
CA SER A 497 -0.53 16.61 -9.18
C SER A 497 -0.57 18.04 -9.73
N ALA A 498 -0.45 19.04 -8.86
CA ALA A 498 -0.61 20.45 -9.23
C ALA A 498 0.69 21.12 -9.74
N ALA A 499 1.85 20.51 -9.51
CA ALA A 499 3.16 21.11 -9.77
C ALA A 499 3.36 21.47 -11.26
N LEU A 500 3.08 20.53 -12.17
CA LEU A 500 3.23 20.73 -13.60
C LEU A 500 2.20 21.74 -14.15
N LYS A 501 0.94 21.65 -13.72
CA LYS A 501 -0.12 22.62 -14.08
C LYS A 501 0.24 24.04 -13.60
N ALA A 502 0.87 24.18 -12.43
CA ALA A 502 1.33 25.46 -11.91
C ALA A 502 2.51 26.04 -12.72
N ALA A 503 3.53 25.21 -13.04
CA ALA A 503 4.64 25.62 -13.89
C ALA A 503 4.18 26.08 -15.28
N PHE A 504 3.25 25.33 -15.89
CA PHE A 504 2.60 25.73 -17.14
C PHE A 504 1.89 27.09 -17.04
N LYS A 505 1.08 27.31 -15.99
CA LYS A 505 0.38 28.58 -15.78
C LYS A 505 1.33 29.76 -15.65
N ILE A 506 2.46 29.59 -14.96
CA ILE A 506 3.50 30.62 -14.85
C ILE A 506 4.08 30.91 -16.23
N GLN A 507 4.43 29.88 -17.00
CA GLN A 507 5.02 30.03 -18.32
C GLN A 507 4.08 30.68 -19.32
N ALA A 508 2.83 30.22 -19.38
CA ALA A 508 1.81 30.77 -20.24
C ALA A 508 1.43 32.21 -19.80
N GLY A 509 1.44 32.50 -18.50
CA GLY A 509 1.29 33.85 -17.95
C GLY A 509 2.41 34.80 -18.37
N ASN A 510 3.67 34.36 -18.31
CA ASN A 510 4.83 35.12 -18.77
C ASN A 510 4.77 35.41 -20.27
N TYR A 511 4.35 34.43 -21.08
CA TYR A 511 4.09 34.63 -22.51
C TYR A 511 3.01 35.70 -22.74
N VAL A 512 1.85 35.57 -22.09
CA VAL A 512 0.74 36.53 -22.22
C VAL A 512 1.16 37.94 -21.77
N HIS A 513 2.00 38.05 -20.74
CA HIS A 513 2.54 39.33 -20.28
C HIS A 513 3.49 39.96 -21.31
N LYS A 514 4.46 39.19 -21.84
CA LYS A 514 5.36 39.64 -22.92
C LYS A 514 4.57 40.03 -24.17
N PHE A 515 3.60 39.21 -24.56
CA PHE A 515 2.68 39.46 -25.67
C PHE A 515 1.96 40.80 -25.49
N ASN A 516 1.37 41.04 -24.32
CA ASN A 516 0.66 42.28 -24.01
C ASN A 516 1.57 43.51 -24.07
N ILE A 517 2.76 43.44 -23.46
CA ILE A 517 3.73 44.54 -23.49
C ILE A 517 4.14 44.88 -24.92
N GLN A 518 4.44 43.88 -25.75
CA GLN A 518 4.81 44.09 -27.15
C GLN A 518 3.71 44.80 -27.94
N ARG A 519 2.44 44.40 -27.77
CA ARG A 519 1.30 45.01 -28.48
C ARG A 519 1.00 46.41 -27.95
N LYS A 520 1.06 46.63 -26.64
CA LYS A 520 0.91 47.95 -26.02
C LYS A 520 1.98 48.93 -26.50
N ASN A 521 3.25 48.48 -26.56
CA ASN A 521 4.37 49.30 -27.06
C ASN A 521 4.21 49.61 -28.56
N LYS A 522 3.84 48.61 -29.38
CA LYS A 522 3.58 48.80 -30.82
C LYS A 522 2.45 49.82 -31.03
N LEU A 523 1.36 49.70 -30.28
CA LEU A 523 0.23 50.64 -30.37
C LEU A 523 0.64 52.05 -29.96
N ALA A 524 1.39 52.20 -28.85
CA ALA A 524 1.85 53.49 -28.37
C ALA A 524 2.76 54.20 -29.38
N LEU A 525 3.72 53.48 -29.98
CA LEU A 525 4.61 54.02 -31.00
C LEU A 525 3.85 54.48 -32.25
N LEU A 526 2.84 53.72 -32.68
CA LEU A 526 2.01 54.08 -33.82
C LEU A 526 1.12 55.29 -33.54
N LEU A 527 0.51 55.34 -32.34
CA LEU A 527 -0.28 56.49 -31.91
C LEU A 527 0.56 57.77 -31.85
N ASP A 528 1.81 57.69 -31.38
CA ASP A 528 2.69 58.86 -31.28
C ASP A 528 3.10 59.41 -32.64
N ALA A 529 3.19 58.55 -33.65
CA ALA A 529 3.48 58.91 -35.03
C ALA A 529 2.23 59.30 -35.84
N GLU A 530 1.04 59.14 -35.27
CA GLU A 530 -0.23 59.30 -35.98
C GLU A 530 -0.53 60.76 -36.31
N ARG A 531 -0.84 61.03 -37.58
CA ARG A 531 -1.09 62.39 -38.10
C ARG A 531 -2.56 62.75 -38.15
N TRP A 532 -3.45 61.84 -37.76
CA TRP A 532 -4.90 62.02 -37.75
C TRP A 532 -5.44 62.40 -39.13
N LYS A 533 -5.00 61.66 -40.14
CA LYS A 533 -5.43 61.80 -41.53
C LYS A 533 -6.20 60.57 -41.98
N TYR A 534 -6.92 60.72 -43.09
CA TYR A 534 -7.58 59.63 -43.79
C TYR A 534 -6.59 58.49 -44.09
N ALA A 535 -6.97 57.28 -43.71
CA ALA A 535 -6.25 56.07 -44.05
C ALA A 535 -7.13 55.17 -44.94
N GLU A 536 -6.54 54.64 -46.00
CA GLU A 536 -7.19 53.63 -46.82
C GLU A 536 -7.30 52.31 -46.05
N VAL A 537 -8.40 51.60 -46.23
CA VAL A 537 -8.73 50.36 -45.53
C VAL A 537 -8.26 49.17 -46.36
N PRO A 538 -7.30 48.37 -45.88
CA PRO A 538 -6.94 47.09 -46.47
C PRO A 538 -8.09 46.09 -46.38
N THR A 539 -8.20 45.20 -47.37
CA THR A 539 -9.22 44.15 -47.45
C THR A 539 -9.18 43.20 -46.25
N GLU A 540 -7.99 42.88 -45.74
CA GLU A 540 -7.80 42.05 -44.54
C GLU A 540 -8.56 42.61 -43.32
N ILE A 541 -8.60 43.94 -43.17
CA ILE A 541 -9.22 44.59 -42.02
C ILE A 541 -10.74 44.61 -42.15
N GLN A 542 -11.25 44.79 -43.38
CA GLN A 542 -12.68 44.63 -43.65
C GLN A 542 -13.14 43.21 -43.34
N MET A 543 -12.37 42.19 -43.73
CA MET A 543 -12.67 40.78 -43.41
C MET A 543 -12.73 40.53 -41.89
N LEU A 544 -11.80 41.09 -41.12
CA LEU A 544 -11.78 40.95 -39.66
C LEU A 544 -13.01 41.60 -39.00
N VAL A 545 -13.42 42.78 -39.49
CA VAL A 545 -14.62 43.48 -39.01
C VAL A 545 -15.89 42.70 -39.37
N ASP A 546 -15.97 42.16 -40.58
CA ASP A 546 -17.11 41.34 -40.99
C ASP A 546 -17.20 40.07 -40.13
N LYS A 547 -16.07 39.39 -39.86
CA LYS A 547 -16.01 38.23 -38.94
C LYS A 547 -16.45 38.61 -37.52
N LEU A 548 -16.00 39.74 -36.98
CA LEU A 548 -16.43 40.26 -35.68
C LEU A 548 -17.94 40.55 -35.64
N SER A 549 -18.51 41.10 -36.72
CA SER A 549 -19.91 41.45 -36.80
C SER A 549 -20.85 40.23 -36.79
N GLN A 550 -20.40 39.11 -37.35
CA GLN A 550 -21.16 37.85 -37.42
C GLN A 550 -21.21 37.13 -36.06
N GLY A 551 -20.37 37.54 -35.10
CA GLY A 551 -20.29 36.92 -33.78
C GLY A 551 -19.50 35.60 -33.77
N ASP A 552 -18.82 35.26 -34.86
CA ASP A 552 -18.02 34.05 -34.97
C ASP A 552 -16.73 34.15 -34.16
N ILE A 553 -16.33 33.03 -33.56
CA ILE A 553 -15.06 32.91 -32.84
C ILE A 553 -13.92 33.04 -33.85
N ILE A 554 -13.05 34.03 -33.65
CA ILE A 554 -11.88 34.26 -34.51
C ILE A 554 -10.81 33.20 -34.19
N LYS A 555 -10.72 32.19 -35.07
CA LYS A 555 -9.76 31.07 -34.94
C LYS A 555 -8.40 31.33 -35.61
N SER A 556 -8.34 32.28 -36.54
CA SER A 556 -7.17 32.51 -37.40
C SER A 556 -7.15 33.95 -37.92
N LEU A 557 -5.96 34.45 -38.25
CA LEU A 557 -5.78 35.71 -38.97
C LEU A 557 -5.81 35.43 -40.49
N PRO A 558 -6.36 36.33 -41.33
CA PRO A 558 -6.50 36.14 -42.78
C PRO A 558 -5.20 35.83 -43.55
N ALA A 559 -4.03 36.14 -42.99
CA ALA A 559 -2.72 35.94 -43.63
C ALA A 559 -2.03 34.61 -43.28
N THR A 560 -2.65 33.77 -42.43
CA THR A 560 -2.12 32.45 -42.04
C THR A 560 -2.98 31.34 -42.65
N PRO A 561 -2.46 30.54 -43.61
CA PRO A 561 -3.22 29.44 -44.17
C PRO A 561 -3.44 28.35 -43.10
N ARG A 562 -4.70 27.98 -42.83
CA ARG A 562 -5.07 26.72 -42.19
C ARG A 562 -5.96 25.97 -43.17
N GLU A 563 -5.77 24.66 -43.27
CA GLU A 563 -6.54 23.77 -44.16
C GLU A 563 -8.05 23.97 -43.93
N GLY A 564 -8.78 24.40 -44.97
CA GLY A 564 -10.23 24.58 -44.95
C GLY A 564 -10.78 25.99 -45.21
N GLU A 565 -9.96 27.04 -45.34
CA GLU A 565 -10.42 28.44 -45.54
C GLU A 565 -10.31 28.96 -47.00
N GLU A 566 -10.59 28.14 -48.02
CA GLU A 566 -10.54 28.58 -49.44
C GLU A 566 -11.79 29.39 -49.90
N GLU A 567 -12.91 29.34 -49.17
CA GLU A 567 -14.18 29.92 -49.62
C GLU A 567 -14.32 31.45 -49.43
N TRP A 568 -13.54 32.08 -48.55
CA TRP A 568 -13.74 33.50 -48.20
C TRP A 568 -12.88 34.47 -49.02
N SER A 569 -11.72 34.01 -49.48
CA SER A 569 -10.75 34.77 -50.28
C SER A 569 -11.32 35.30 -51.59
N SER A 570 -12.39 34.68 -52.10
CA SER A 570 -13.02 34.99 -53.39
C SER A 570 -14.11 36.07 -53.31
N LYS A 571 -14.59 36.47 -52.12
CA LYS A 571 -15.56 37.58 -51.94
C LYS A 571 -14.93 38.98 -51.93
N TYR A 572 -13.63 39.09 -51.67
CA TYR A 572 -12.96 40.38 -51.44
C TYR A 572 -11.98 40.67 -52.57
N VAL A 573 -12.29 41.69 -53.37
CA VAL A 573 -11.37 42.22 -54.40
C VAL A 573 -10.23 42.93 -53.68
N ASN A 574 -8.97 42.59 -54.00
CA ASN A 574 -7.71 43.12 -53.42
C ASN A 574 -7.46 44.65 -53.58
N LYS A 575 -8.50 45.46 -53.72
CA LYS A 575 -8.39 46.91 -53.84
C LYS A 575 -8.68 47.58 -52.49
N PRO A 576 -7.78 48.42 -51.96
CA PRO A 576 -8.03 49.16 -50.73
C PRO A 576 -9.25 50.09 -50.91
N SER A 577 -10.11 50.12 -49.90
CA SER A 577 -11.33 50.93 -49.90
C SER A 577 -11.12 52.23 -49.11
N PRO A 578 -11.76 53.35 -49.52
CA PRO A 578 -11.58 54.65 -48.86
C PRO A 578 -12.28 54.74 -47.49
N ALA A 579 -13.23 53.86 -47.20
CA ALA A 579 -13.97 53.79 -45.93
C ALA A 579 -14.22 52.33 -45.55
N LEU A 580 -14.30 52.08 -44.24
CA LEU A 580 -14.68 50.78 -43.67
C LEU A 580 -16.20 50.66 -43.69
N LYS A 581 -16.75 49.59 -44.23
CA LYS A 581 -18.21 49.39 -44.30
C LYS A 581 -18.69 48.61 -43.10
N ILE A 582 -19.57 49.20 -42.29
CA ILE A 582 -20.25 48.50 -41.19
C ILE A 582 -21.75 48.61 -41.41
N GLY A 583 -22.37 47.49 -41.79
CA GLY A 583 -23.80 47.44 -42.13
C GLY A 583 -24.12 48.39 -43.28
N THR A 584 -24.89 49.46 -42.99
CA THR A 584 -25.29 50.48 -43.97
C THR A 584 -24.46 51.77 -43.89
N GLN A 585 -23.49 51.86 -42.97
CA GLN A 585 -22.69 53.08 -42.76
C GLN A 585 -21.24 52.91 -43.23
N ASP A 586 -20.73 53.97 -43.84
CA ASP A 586 -19.30 54.11 -44.17
C ASP A 586 -18.57 54.80 -42.99
N TYR A 587 -17.50 54.17 -42.51
CA TYR A 587 -16.65 54.66 -41.44
C TYR A 587 -15.32 55.13 -42.02
N ILE A 588 -15.08 56.43 -41.96
CA ILE A 588 -13.83 57.04 -42.39
C ILE A 588 -12.94 57.21 -41.15
N THR A 589 -11.79 56.52 -41.14
CA THR A 589 -11.00 56.33 -39.92
C THR A 589 -9.50 56.53 -40.18
N VAL A 590 -8.76 56.54 -39.07
CA VAL A 590 -7.32 56.77 -39.03
C VAL A 590 -6.54 55.45 -39.03
N GLY A 591 -5.32 55.44 -39.56
CA GLY A 591 -4.50 54.23 -39.75
C GLY A 591 -4.24 53.45 -38.45
N THR A 592 -3.98 54.14 -37.35
CA THR A 592 -3.73 53.47 -36.07
C THR A 592 -4.94 52.68 -35.54
N VAL A 593 -6.17 53.09 -35.84
CA VAL A 593 -7.39 52.36 -35.44
C VAL A 593 -7.53 51.07 -36.26
N LEU A 594 -7.17 51.12 -37.54
CA LEU A 594 -7.16 49.92 -38.38
C LEU A 594 -6.17 48.89 -37.84
N ILE A 595 -5.00 49.34 -37.38
CA ILE A 595 -4.03 48.47 -36.71
C ILE A 595 -4.58 47.97 -35.37
N LEU A 596 -5.31 48.80 -34.62
CA LEU A 596 -5.99 48.36 -33.40
C LEU A 596 -6.97 47.22 -33.67
N ILE A 597 -7.73 47.23 -34.77
CA ILE A 597 -8.62 46.12 -35.16
C ILE A 597 -7.83 44.82 -35.34
N ARG A 598 -6.67 44.90 -36.02
CA ARG A 598 -5.77 43.75 -36.17
C ARG A 598 -5.23 43.26 -34.83
N LEU A 599 -4.81 44.18 -33.95
CA LEU A 599 -4.35 43.82 -32.61
C LEU A 599 -5.47 43.16 -31.80
N VAL A 600 -6.67 43.72 -31.75
CA VAL A 600 -7.84 43.12 -31.09
C VAL A 600 -8.07 41.69 -31.59
N SER A 601 -7.95 41.46 -32.90
CA SER A 601 -8.09 40.14 -33.50
C SER A 601 -6.97 39.18 -33.08
N GLU A 602 -5.71 39.64 -32.96
CA GLU A 602 -4.61 38.86 -32.38
C GLU A 602 -4.89 38.43 -30.93
N TYR A 603 -5.50 39.28 -30.10
CA TYR A 603 -5.91 38.91 -28.74
C TYR A 603 -7.03 37.87 -28.74
N CYS A 604 -7.97 37.94 -29.69
CA CYS A 604 -9.05 36.96 -29.83
C CYS A 604 -8.50 35.58 -30.21
N VAL A 605 -7.55 35.52 -31.16
CA VAL A 605 -6.87 34.26 -31.54
C VAL A 605 -6.06 33.70 -30.37
N CYS A 606 -5.32 34.54 -29.65
CA CYS A 606 -4.56 34.13 -28.47
C CYS A 606 -5.49 33.58 -27.35
N ALA A 607 -6.67 34.15 -27.18
CA ALA A 607 -7.68 33.65 -26.25
C ALA A 607 -8.28 32.30 -26.68
N TYR A 608 -8.42 32.07 -28.00
CA TYR A 608 -8.85 30.79 -28.55
C TYR A 608 -7.79 29.69 -28.35
N ASP A 609 -6.52 30.00 -28.63
CA ASP A 609 -5.41 29.05 -28.47
C ASP A 609 -5.14 28.72 -26.99
N LEU A 610 -5.34 29.69 -26.08
CA LEU A 610 -5.08 29.57 -24.64
C LEU A 610 -6.34 29.82 -23.80
N GLN A 611 -7.35 28.96 -23.94
CA GLN A 611 -8.64 29.10 -23.26
C GLN A 611 -8.51 29.24 -21.74
N LEU A 612 -7.56 28.54 -21.11
CA LEU A 612 -7.29 28.61 -19.66
C LEU A 612 -6.94 30.04 -19.18
N LEU A 613 -6.31 30.84 -20.03
CA LEU A 613 -5.89 32.22 -19.74
C LEU A 613 -6.77 33.28 -20.39
N ALA A 614 -7.85 32.89 -21.07
CA ALA A 614 -8.79 33.81 -21.71
C ALA A 614 -9.28 34.95 -20.79
N PRO A 615 -9.55 34.77 -19.47
CA PRO A 615 -9.93 35.88 -18.59
C PRO A 615 -8.83 36.93 -18.44
N VAL A 616 -7.57 36.49 -18.36
CA VAL A 616 -6.40 37.36 -18.23
C VAL A 616 -6.15 38.11 -19.54
N ILE A 617 -6.27 37.42 -20.67
CA ILE A 617 -6.16 38.02 -22.01
C ILE A 617 -7.25 39.07 -22.24
N GLY A 618 -8.49 38.81 -21.81
CA GLY A 618 -9.59 39.78 -21.89
C GLY A 618 -9.34 41.04 -21.06
N ARG A 619 -8.77 40.92 -19.85
CA ARG A 619 -8.36 42.08 -19.03
C ARG A 619 -7.23 42.87 -19.70
N ASN A 620 -6.25 42.18 -20.28
CA ASN A 620 -5.16 42.82 -21.03
C ASN A 620 -5.68 43.55 -22.28
N LEU A 621 -6.68 43.00 -22.97
CA LEU A 621 -7.34 43.68 -24.09
C LEU A 621 -8.08 44.94 -23.63
N ALA A 622 -8.80 44.88 -22.52
CA ALA A 622 -9.44 46.07 -21.93
C ALA A 622 -8.41 47.16 -21.59
N GLU A 623 -7.23 46.77 -21.07
CA GLU A 623 -6.13 47.70 -20.79
C GLU A 623 -5.49 48.28 -22.08
N LEU A 624 -5.41 47.50 -23.16
CA LEU A 624 -4.98 47.99 -24.48
C LEU A 624 -5.95 49.06 -25.01
N LEU A 625 -7.26 48.81 -24.94
CA LEU A 625 -8.29 49.76 -25.35
C LEU A 625 -8.27 51.03 -24.48
N ARG A 626 -8.06 50.88 -23.16
CA ARG A 626 -7.88 52.02 -22.24
C ARG A 626 -6.63 52.84 -22.60
N THR A 627 -5.55 52.17 -22.98
CA THR A 627 -4.31 52.83 -23.44
C THR A 627 -4.57 53.62 -24.73
N PHE A 628 -5.31 53.04 -25.69
CA PHE A 628 -5.73 53.74 -26.90
C PHE A 628 -6.54 55.00 -26.58
N ASN A 629 -7.55 54.89 -25.71
CA ASN A 629 -8.40 56.02 -25.33
C ASN A 629 -7.61 57.14 -24.63
N SER A 630 -6.84 56.78 -23.60
CA SER A 630 -6.02 57.71 -22.82
C SER A 630 -5.00 58.44 -23.70
N ARG A 631 -4.28 57.70 -24.55
CA ARG A 631 -3.28 58.31 -25.43
C ARG A 631 -3.91 59.16 -26.54
N SER A 632 -5.04 58.73 -27.11
CA SER A 632 -5.80 59.54 -28.08
C SER A 632 -6.26 60.87 -27.46
N CYS A 633 -6.76 60.84 -26.22
CA CYS A 633 -7.14 62.05 -25.49
C CYS A 633 -5.95 63.00 -25.28
N GLN A 634 -4.80 62.48 -24.85
CA GLN A 634 -3.57 63.28 -24.69
C GLN A 634 -3.09 63.90 -26.02
N LEU A 635 -3.14 63.13 -27.11
CA LEU A 635 -2.66 63.56 -28.42
C LEU A 635 -3.57 64.63 -29.04
N VAL A 636 -4.89 64.45 -28.94
CA VAL A 636 -5.88 65.31 -29.61
C VAL A 636 -6.36 66.44 -28.70
N LEU A 637 -6.94 66.15 -27.53
CA LEU A 637 -7.43 67.17 -26.60
C LEU A 637 -6.28 67.84 -25.82
N GLY A 638 -5.29 67.05 -25.41
CA GLY A 638 -4.10 67.54 -24.69
C GLY A 638 -3.04 68.20 -25.58
N ALA A 639 -3.31 68.33 -26.89
CA ALA A 639 -2.38 68.88 -27.88
C ALA A 639 -1.00 68.20 -27.97
N GLY A 640 -0.89 66.96 -27.48
CA GLY A 640 0.36 66.18 -27.53
C GLY A 640 0.83 65.90 -28.97
N ALA A 641 -0.09 65.76 -29.92
CA ALA A 641 0.21 65.48 -31.33
C ALA A 641 0.98 66.61 -32.01
N LEU A 642 0.96 67.84 -31.47
CA LEU A 642 1.80 68.94 -31.97
C LEU A 642 3.29 68.66 -31.75
N ARG A 643 3.62 67.98 -30.64
CA ARG A 643 5.00 67.66 -30.24
C ARG A 643 5.48 66.32 -30.79
N THR A 644 4.62 65.30 -30.74
CA THR A 644 4.99 63.92 -31.10
C THR A 644 4.86 63.64 -32.60
N ALA A 645 3.73 64.02 -33.21
CA ALA A 645 3.43 63.74 -34.63
C ALA A 645 3.86 64.88 -35.59
N GLY A 646 4.33 66.00 -35.04
CA GLY A 646 4.79 67.16 -35.82
C GLY A 646 3.67 67.95 -36.50
N LEU A 647 2.44 67.91 -35.97
CA LEU A 647 1.33 68.71 -36.47
C LEU A 647 1.51 70.19 -36.07
N LYS A 648 1.19 71.11 -36.98
CA LYS A 648 1.26 72.57 -36.69
C LYS A 648 0.08 73.05 -35.85
N THR A 649 -1.11 72.53 -36.13
CA THR A 649 -2.37 72.86 -35.43
C THR A 649 -3.29 71.65 -35.41
N ILE A 650 -4.14 71.56 -34.38
CA ILE A 650 -5.23 70.58 -34.32
C ILE A 650 -6.45 71.21 -34.98
N THR A 651 -6.88 70.64 -36.11
CA THR A 651 -8.03 71.12 -36.88
C THR A 651 -9.32 70.40 -36.47
N SER A 652 -10.47 70.97 -36.85
CA SER A 652 -11.79 70.36 -36.65
C SER A 652 -11.90 68.98 -37.31
N THR A 653 -11.20 68.76 -38.43
CA THR A 653 -11.09 67.44 -39.09
C THR A 653 -10.41 66.41 -38.19
N ASN A 654 -9.37 66.79 -37.45
CA ASN A 654 -8.65 65.87 -36.57
C ASN A 654 -9.53 65.48 -35.37
N LEU A 655 -10.32 66.42 -34.85
CA LEU A 655 -11.31 66.15 -33.79
C LEU A 655 -12.42 65.22 -34.29
N ALA A 656 -12.94 65.46 -35.50
CA ALA A 656 -13.95 64.60 -36.13
C ALA A 656 -13.41 63.19 -36.39
N LEU A 657 -12.20 63.06 -36.92
CA LEU A 657 -11.55 61.76 -37.15
C LEU A 657 -11.27 61.01 -35.85
N ALA A 658 -10.86 61.71 -34.79
CA ALA A 658 -10.68 61.11 -33.48
C ALA A 658 -12.01 60.62 -32.88
N SER A 659 -13.07 61.42 -33.00
CA SER A 659 -14.42 61.03 -32.58
C SER A 659 -14.90 59.79 -33.33
N ARG A 660 -14.79 59.79 -34.68
CA ARG A 660 -15.21 58.65 -35.52
C ARG A 660 -14.41 57.39 -35.25
N SER A 661 -13.11 57.54 -34.99
CA SER A 661 -12.21 56.45 -34.58
C SER A 661 -12.62 55.82 -33.26
N LEU A 662 -13.00 56.63 -32.27
CA LEU A 662 -13.46 56.14 -30.97
C LEU A 662 -14.86 55.52 -31.05
N GLN A 663 -15.75 56.05 -31.89
CA GLN A 663 -17.05 55.44 -32.18
C GLN A 663 -16.91 54.05 -32.78
N LEU A 664 -15.91 53.84 -33.66
CA LEU A 664 -15.62 52.52 -34.19
C LEU A 664 -15.19 51.55 -33.07
N VAL A 665 -14.28 52.00 -32.19
CA VAL A 665 -13.85 51.18 -31.04
C VAL A 665 -15.04 50.86 -30.13
N LEU A 666 -15.93 51.82 -29.89
CA LEU A 666 -17.14 51.63 -29.10
C LEU A 666 -18.06 50.57 -29.73
N TRP A 667 -18.22 50.59 -31.06
CA TRP A 667 -18.98 49.58 -31.78
C TRP A 667 -18.37 48.18 -31.68
N MET A 668 -17.04 48.05 -31.62
CA MET A 668 -16.37 46.75 -31.52
C MET A 668 -16.52 46.08 -30.14
N ILE A 669 -16.66 46.86 -29.06
CA ILE A 669 -16.65 46.34 -27.68
C ILE A 669 -17.71 45.25 -27.44
N PRO A 670 -19.00 45.43 -27.83
CA PRO A 670 -20.02 44.39 -27.71
C PRO A 670 -19.66 43.09 -28.44
N HIS A 671 -19.11 43.17 -29.65
CA HIS A 671 -18.72 42.00 -30.44
C HIS A 671 -17.55 41.24 -29.81
N ILE A 672 -16.55 41.97 -29.28
CA ILE A 672 -15.43 41.37 -28.53
C ILE A 672 -15.98 40.66 -27.28
N ARG A 673 -16.92 41.28 -26.56
CA ARG A 673 -17.54 40.69 -25.37
C ARG A 673 -18.21 39.35 -25.68
N ILE A 674 -18.99 39.27 -26.75
CA ILE A 674 -19.66 38.03 -27.17
C ILE A 674 -18.64 36.94 -27.47
N ASN A 675 -17.54 37.27 -28.17
CA ASN A 675 -16.49 36.30 -28.48
C ASN A 675 -15.81 35.74 -27.20
N PHE A 676 -15.46 36.61 -26.25
CA PHE A 676 -14.89 36.16 -24.97
C PHE A 676 -15.90 35.39 -24.09
N GLN A 677 -17.18 35.77 -24.11
CA GLN A 677 -18.25 35.02 -23.42
C GLN A 677 -18.41 33.61 -24.00
N ALA A 678 -18.37 33.47 -25.34
CA ALA A 678 -18.44 32.18 -26.00
C ALA A 678 -17.27 31.24 -25.64
N LEU A 679 -16.07 31.80 -25.42
CA LEU A 679 -14.87 31.03 -25.02
C LEU A 679 -14.87 30.64 -23.54
N LEU A 680 -15.42 31.48 -22.67
CA LEU A 680 -15.37 31.29 -21.22
C LEU A 680 -16.55 30.48 -20.67
N GLY A 681 -17.67 30.42 -21.40
CA GLY A 681 -18.93 29.83 -20.91
C GLY A 681 -19.58 30.62 -19.76
N ASP A 682 -19.05 31.80 -19.44
CA ASP A 682 -19.51 32.66 -18.34
C ASP A 682 -20.05 33.98 -18.90
N ASN A 683 -21.31 34.29 -18.57
CA ASN A 683 -22.02 35.46 -19.10
C ASN A 683 -21.52 36.79 -18.49
N ASN A 684 -20.79 36.77 -17.38
CA ASN A 684 -20.49 37.97 -16.57
C ASN A 684 -19.07 38.55 -16.77
N PHE A 685 -18.56 38.61 -18.00
CA PHE A 685 -17.29 39.28 -18.27
C PHE A 685 -17.45 40.82 -18.33
N ASN A 686 -17.27 41.50 -17.19
CA ASN A 686 -17.52 42.94 -17.04
C ASN A 686 -16.28 43.85 -17.27
N SER A 687 -15.13 43.31 -17.67
CA SER A 687 -13.88 44.09 -17.78
C SER A 687 -13.97 45.24 -18.81
N PHE A 688 -14.90 45.16 -19.77
CA PHE A 688 -15.07 46.16 -20.82
C PHE A 688 -16.01 47.32 -20.46
N ASP A 689 -16.84 47.22 -19.42
CA ASP A 689 -17.86 48.23 -19.07
C ASP A 689 -17.24 49.60 -18.72
N SER A 690 -16.12 49.57 -17.99
CA SER A 690 -15.37 50.79 -17.65
C SER A 690 -14.81 51.43 -18.92
N VAL A 691 -14.27 50.63 -19.85
CA VAL A 691 -13.68 51.13 -21.09
C VAL A 691 -14.74 51.76 -21.99
N GLU A 692 -15.93 51.14 -22.08
CA GLU A 692 -17.07 51.64 -22.84
C GLU A 692 -17.51 53.03 -22.34
N LYS A 693 -17.65 53.19 -21.02
CA LYS A 693 -17.99 54.47 -20.38
C LYS A 693 -16.90 55.53 -20.61
N ASP A 694 -15.63 55.16 -20.44
CA ASP A 694 -14.49 56.08 -20.61
C ASP A 694 -14.36 56.59 -22.05
N ILE A 695 -14.62 55.72 -23.04
CA ILE A 695 -14.62 56.09 -24.46
C ILE A 695 -15.83 56.97 -24.79
N GLY A 696 -17.03 56.63 -24.29
CA GLY A 696 -18.22 57.45 -24.47
C GLY A 696 -18.04 58.87 -23.91
N HIS A 697 -17.45 58.99 -22.72
CA HIS A 697 -17.14 60.30 -22.14
C HIS A 697 -16.17 61.11 -23.01
N HIS A 698 -15.12 60.48 -23.55
CA HIS A 698 -14.15 61.14 -24.42
C HIS A 698 -14.78 61.62 -25.74
N ILE A 699 -15.70 60.84 -26.34
CA ILE A 699 -16.45 61.27 -27.54
C ILE A 699 -17.22 62.57 -27.24
N HIS A 700 -17.96 62.63 -26.12
CA HIS A 700 -18.67 63.84 -25.71
C HIS A 700 -17.74 65.03 -25.43
N GLN A 701 -16.56 64.79 -24.86
CA GLN A 701 -15.55 65.84 -24.67
C GLN A 701 -15.05 66.41 -26.00
N LEU A 702 -14.85 65.55 -27.02
CA LEU A 702 -14.46 65.98 -28.37
C LEU A 702 -15.55 66.83 -29.02
N GLU A 703 -16.81 66.40 -28.94
CA GLU A 703 -17.97 67.16 -29.43
C GLU A 703 -18.07 68.53 -28.74
N SER A 704 -18.02 68.54 -27.41
CA SER A 704 -18.03 69.77 -26.60
C SER A 704 -16.86 70.70 -26.96
N LYS A 705 -15.68 70.14 -27.26
CA LYS A 705 -14.54 70.94 -27.72
C LYS A 705 -14.78 71.57 -29.09
N VAL A 706 -15.36 70.84 -30.04
CA VAL A 706 -15.74 71.40 -31.36
C VAL A 706 -16.75 72.53 -31.19
N LEU A 707 -17.79 72.32 -30.35
CA LEU A 707 -18.79 73.34 -30.03
C LEU A 707 -18.16 74.56 -29.34
N SER A 708 -17.26 74.35 -28.37
CA SER A 708 -16.55 75.43 -27.68
C SER A 708 -15.70 76.26 -28.65
N ILE A 709 -14.94 75.62 -29.54
CA ILE A 709 -14.13 76.31 -30.56
C ILE A 709 -15.04 77.16 -31.44
N MET A 710 -16.16 76.59 -31.91
CA MET A 710 -17.08 77.32 -32.76
C MET A 710 -17.76 78.48 -32.02
N ASN A 711 -18.18 78.28 -30.77
CA ASN A 711 -18.79 79.31 -29.94
C ASN A 711 -17.83 80.48 -29.65
N THR A 712 -16.55 80.21 -29.45
CA THR A 712 -15.53 81.27 -29.32
C THR A 712 -15.38 82.03 -30.65
N LEU A 713 -15.26 81.33 -31.78
CA LEU A 713 -15.14 81.96 -33.10
C LEU A 713 -16.37 82.80 -33.47
N LEU A 714 -17.57 82.34 -33.12
CA LEU A 714 -18.80 83.11 -33.31
C LEU A 714 -18.85 84.31 -32.36
N GLY A 715 -18.52 84.11 -31.09
CA GLY A 715 -18.50 85.16 -30.07
C GLY A 715 -17.55 86.31 -30.43
N ASP A 716 -16.33 86.01 -30.88
CA ASP A 716 -15.35 87.02 -31.27
C ASP A 716 -15.85 87.86 -32.46
N GLN A 717 -16.47 87.23 -33.46
CA GLN A 717 -17.04 87.96 -34.60
C GLN A 717 -18.30 88.75 -34.23
N LEU A 718 -19.15 88.24 -33.32
CA LEU A 718 -20.37 88.92 -32.88
C LEU A 718 -20.11 90.05 -31.87
N ASN A 719 -19.02 89.99 -31.11
CA ASN A 719 -18.63 91.07 -30.19
C ASN A 719 -18.16 92.33 -30.93
N GLU A 720 -17.56 92.16 -32.11
CA GLU A 720 -17.12 93.24 -32.99
C GLU A 720 -18.20 93.65 -34.01
N TRP A 721 -19.39 93.05 -33.95
CA TRP A 721 -20.46 93.31 -34.92
C TRP A 721 -21.27 94.55 -34.53
N GLU A 722 -21.54 95.39 -35.53
CA GLU A 722 -22.41 96.56 -35.42
C GLU A 722 -23.43 96.54 -36.56
N ALA A 723 -24.69 96.89 -36.27
CA ALA A 723 -25.77 96.94 -37.25
C ALA A 723 -25.66 98.19 -38.16
N LYS A 724 -24.67 98.21 -39.05
CA LYS A 724 -24.41 99.29 -40.02
C LYS A 724 -24.27 98.73 -41.45
N PRO A 725 -24.67 99.49 -42.48
CA PRO A 725 -24.34 99.16 -43.87
C PRO A 725 -22.81 99.11 -44.05
N PRO A 726 -22.26 98.19 -44.86
CA PRO A 726 -22.90 97.33 -45.86
C PRO A 726 -23.41 95.99 -45.32
N VAL A 727 -24.56 95.54 -45.84
CA VAL A 727 -25.14 94.21 -45.56
C VAL A 727 -24.83 93.28 -46.75
N PRO A 728 -24.24 92.08 -46.53
CA PRO A 728 -23.85 91.48 -45.25
C PRO A 728 -22.54 92.08 -44.70
N SER A 729 -22.51 92.34 -43.39
CA SER A 729 -21.32 92.81 -42.68
C SER A 729 -20.15 91.82 -42.82
N LYS A 730 -18.94 92.35 -42.61
CA LYS A 730 -17.70 91.56 -42.64
C LYS A 730 -17.76 90.42 -41.62
N GLN A 731 -18.33 90.69 -40.44
CA GLN A 731 -18.46 89.78 -39.31
C GLN A 731 -19.40 88.61 -39.65
N LEU A 732 -20.61 88.88 -40.18
CA LEU A 732 -21.54 87.82 -40.58
C LEU A 732 -21.04 87.00 -41.77
N ARG A 733 -20.29 87.62 -42.69
CA ARG A 733 -19.60 86.89 -43.78
C ARG A 733 -18.51 85.95 -43.25
N ASN A 734 -17.76 86.39 -42.24
CA ASN A 734 -16.77 85.54 -41.58
C ASN A 734 -17.42 84.40 -40.80
N ILE A 735 -18.55 84.64 -40.13
CA ILE A 735 -19.36 83.61 -39.47
C ILE A 735 -19.83 82.55 -40.46
N SER A 736 -20.46 82.98 -41.56
CA SER A 736 -20.87 82.09 -42.66
C SER A 736 -19.68 81.26 -43.18
N ARG A 737 -18.52 81.89 -43.42
CA ARG A 737 -17.30 81.19 -43.84
C ARG A 737 -16.80 80.17 -42.80
N HIS A 738 -16.82 80.49 -41.51
CA HIS A 738 -16.42 79.56 -40.45
C HIS A 738 -17.37 78.35 -40.37
N LEU A 739 -18.67 78.58 -40.52
CA LEU A 739 -19.68 77.52 -40.55
C LEU A 739 -19.56 76.62 -41.78
N THR A 740 -19.28 77.17 -42.97
CA THR A 740 -19.03 76.36 -44.18
C THR A 740 -17.76 75.53 -44.03
N LYS A 741 -16.67 76.10 -43.49
CA LYS A 741 -15.42 75.37 -43.25
C LYS A 741 -15.57 74.26 -42.22
N LEU A 742 -16.36 74.49 -41.16
CA LEU A 742 -16.69 73.45 -40.20
C LEU A 742 -17.51 72.34 -40.88
N HIS A 743 -18.44 72.70 -41.76
CA HIS A 743 -19.28 71.73 -42.44
C HIS A 743 -18.45 70.82 -43.36
N GLU A 744 -17.56 71.41 -44.17
CA GLU A 744 -16.62 70.65 -45.01
C GLU A 744 -15.75 69.69 -44.19
N ALA A 745 -15.31 70.14 -43.01
CA ALA A 745 -14.45 69.36 -42.11
C ALA A 745 -15.17 68.21 -41.39
N VAL A 746 -16.46 68.36 -41.09
CA VAL A 746 -17.21 67.42 -40.23
C VAL A 746 -18.15 66.52 -41.05
N SER A 747 -18.81 67.05 -42.09
CA SER A 747 -19.72 66.28 -42.96
C SER A 747 -19.02 65.18 -43.75
N SER A 748 -17.71 65.33 -43.98
CA SER A 748 -16.89 64.32 -44.66
C SER A 748 -16.51 63.14 -43.77
N VAL A 749 -16.81 63.17 -42.47
CA VAL A 749 -16.34 62.18 -41.49
C VAL A 749 -17.44 61.66 -40.56
N LEU A 750 -18.32 62.53 -40.07
CA LEU A 750 -19.37 62.18 -39.11
C LEU A 750 -20.71 61.88 -39.81
N PRO A 751 -21.57 61.03 -39.20
CA PRO A 751 -22.92 60.77 -39.69
C PRO A 751 -23.81 62.02 -39.69
N GLU A 752 -24.76 62.11 -40.64
CA GLU A 752 -25.65 63.26 -40.80
C GLU A 752 -26.41 63.65 -39.52
N GLU A 753 -26.82 62.67 -38.72
CA GLU A 753 -27.50 62.89 -37.43
C GLU A 753 -26.62 63.66 -36.43
N GLN A 754 -25.36 63.25 -36.28
CA GLN A 754 -24.43 63.91 -35.37
C GLN A 754 -24.03 65.32 -35.87
N VAL A 755 -23.92 65.50 -37.20
CA VAL A 755 -23.68 66.82 -37.80
C VAL A 755 -24.88 67.74 -37.51
N ASN A 756 -26.10 67.22 -37.61
CA ASN A 756 -27.33 67.95 -37.30
C ASN A 756 -27.32 68.44 -35.84
N ASP A 757 -27.04 67.56 -34.88
CA ASP A 757 -26.99 67.91 -33.46
C ASP A 757 -25.95 69.01 -33.14
N ILE A 758 -24.76 68.89 -33.72
CA ILE A 758 -23.69 69.91 -33.56
C ILE A 758 -24.18 71.28 -34.09
N TYR A 759 -24.82 71.30 -35.26
CA TYR A 759 -25.31 72.55 -35.85
C TYR A 759 -26.54 73.11 -35.16
N GLN A 760 -27.41 72.28 -34.56
CA GLN A 760 -28.53 72.74 -33.73
C GLN A 760 -28.02 73.51 -32.51
N GLU A 761 -27.01 72.98 -31.82
CA GLU A 761 -26.45 73.64 -30.64
C GLU A 761 -25.67 74.91 -31.02
N ILE A 762 -24.94 74.89 -32.15
CA ILE A 762 -24.31 76.11 -32.70
C ILE A 762 -25.37 77.17 -33.07
N HIS A 763 -26.46 76.76 -33.69
CA HIS A 763 -27.55 77.66 -34.09
C HIS A 763 -28.24 78.28 -32.89
N LYS A 764 -28.52 77.49 -31.85
CA LYS A 764 -29.04 77.95 -30.56
C LYS A 764 -28.08 78.94 -29.90
N ASN A 765 -26.78 78.66 -29.90
CA ASN A 765 -25.78 79.58 -29.35
C ASN A 765 -25.75 80.91 -30.12
N PHE A 766 -25.75 80.85 -31.45
CA PHE A 766 -25.81 82.04 -32.31
C PHE A 766 -27.04 82.89 -32.00
N LYS A 767 -28.23 82.28 -31.86
CA LYS A 767 -29.47 82.96 -31.46
C LYS A 767 -29.36 83.68 -30.12
N THR A 768 -28.82 83.01 -29.10
CA THR A 768 -28.63 83.63 -27.78
C THR A 768 -27.67 84.82 -27.85
N ARG A 769 -26.56 84.68 -28.57
CA ARG A 769 -25.53 85.74 -28.69
C ARG A 769 -25.99 86.94 -29.49
N ILE A 770 -26.71 86.73 -30.60
CA ILE A 770 -27.23 87.85 -31.39
C ILE A 770 -28.32 88.60 -30.61
N ARG A 771 -29.15 87.88 -29.82
CA ARG A 771 -30.12 88.49 -28.90
C ARG A 771 -29.42 89.36 -27.85
N GLU A 772 -28.36 88.86 -27.21
CA GLU A 772 -27.55 89.65 -26.26
C GLU A 772 -27.01 90.95 -26.89
N GLN A 773 -26.51 90.89 -28.13
CA GLN A 773 -25.98 92.07 -28.84
C GLN A 773 -27.07 93.05 -29.28
N ILE A 774 -28.23 92.55 -29.71
CA ILE A 774 -29.40 93.39 -30.03
C ILE A 774 -29.87 94.15 -28.79
N LEU A 775 -29.92 93.47 -27.63
CA LEU A 775 -30.26 94.10 -26.35
C LEU A 775 -29.21 95.14 -25.93
N LYS A 776 -27.92 94.84 -26.09
CA LYS A 776 -26.80 95.75 -25.78
C LYS A 776 -26.81 97.01 -26.65
N MET A 777 -27.18 96.89 -27.93
CA MET A 777 -27.28 98.01 -28.86
C MET A 777 -28.62 98.76 -28.82
N HIS A 778 -29.56 98.35 -27.95
CA HIS A 778 -30.90 98.92 -27.80
C HIS A 778 -31.73 98.97 -29.11
N ILE A 779 -31.54 98.01 -30.01
CA ILE A 779 -32.30 97.93 -31.27
C ILE A 779 -33.72 97.40 -30.96
N GLN A 780 -34.75 98.09 -31.44
CA GLN A 780 -36.17 97.71 -31.23
C GLN A 780 -36.76 97.09 -32.50
N SER A 781 -37.73 96.18 -32.35
CA SER A 781 -38.55 95.65 -33.45
C SER A 781 -39.61 96.67 -33.87
N ASN A 782 -39.17 97.79 -34.45
CA ASN A 782 -40.03 98.91 -34.83
C ASN A 782 -40.05 99.16 -36.35
N GLY A 783 -39.49 98.23 -37.14
CA GLY A 783 -39.39 98.39 -38.60
C GLY A 783 -38.42 99.49 -39.07
N GLY A 784 -37.59 100.03 -38.17
CA GLY A 784 -36.61 101.08 -38.50
C GLY A 784 -35.44 100.60 -39.38
N PRO A 785 -34.56 101.52 -39.84
CA PRO A 785 -33.43 101.16 -40.71
C PRO A 785 -32.48 100.13 -40.10
N GLN A 786 -32.21 100.23 -38.80
CA GLN A 786 -31.37 99.27 -38.07
C GLN A 786 -32.06 97.90 -37.91
N HIS A 787 -33.38 97.87 -37.70
CA HIS A 787 -34.16 96.63 -37.71
C HIS A 787 -34.07 95.95 -39.09
N GLY A 788 -34.28 96.70 -40.18
CA GLY A 788 -34.15 96.17 -41.54
C GLY A 788 -32.75 95.64 -41.88
N VAL A 789 -31.69 96.29 -41.38
CA VAL A 789 -30.31 95.82 -41.51
C VAL A 789 -30.12 94.47 -40.81
N VAL A 790 -30.58 94.34 -39.56
CA VAL A 790 -30.49 93.10 -38.79
C VAL A 790 -31.31 91.98 -39.44
N THR A 791 -32.54 92.24 -39.88
CA THR A 791 -33.38 91.26 -40.58
C THR A 791 -32.70 90.75 -41.86
N THR A 792 -32.10 91.65 -42.64
CA THR A 792 -31.42 91.27 -43.89
C THR A 792 -30.16 90.44 -43.62
N GLU A 793 -29.43 90.71 -42.53
CA GLU A 793 -28.29 89.91 -42.10
C GLU A 793 -28.69 88.52 -41.57
N LEU A 794 -29.80 88.43 -40.85
CA LEU A 794 -30.36 87.15 -40.38
C LEU A 794 -30.84 86.30 -41.56
N ILE A 795 -31.44 86.91 -42.58
CA ILE A 795 -31.80 86.22 -43.82
C ILE A 795 -30.55 85.64 -44.50
N PHE A 796 -29.45 86.40 -44.57
CA PHE A 796 -28.18 85.92 -45.12
C PHE A 796 -27.61 84.73 -44.33
N TYR A 797 -27.67 84.77 -43.00
CA TYR A 797 -27.28 83.65 -42.14
C TYR A 797 -28.18 82.42 -42.35
N LEU A 798 -29.50 82.60 -42.35
CA LEU A 798 -30.46 81.52 -42.58
C LEU A 798 -30.29 80.92 -43.97
N GLN A 799 -30.00 81.73 -44.99
CA GLN A 799 -29.68 81.25 -46.33
C GLN A 799 -28.40 80.42 -46.36
N THR A 800 -27.38 80.81 -45.59
CA THR A 800 -26.17 79.98 -45.40
C THR A 800 -26.53 78.63 -44.79
N MET A 801 -27.35 78.61 -43.74
CA MET A 801 -27.80 77.37 -43.10
C MET A 801 -28.68 76.49 -44.03
N LYS A 802 -29.54 77.11 -44.86
CA LYS A 802 -30.32 76.44 -45.93
C LYS A 802 -29.40 75.76 -46.94
N MET A 803 -28.32 76.43 -47.36
CA MET A 803 -27.36 75.87 -48.32
C MET A 803 -26.60 74.66 -47.77
N LEU A 804 -26.30 74.65 -46.47
CA LEU A 804 -25.57 73.55 -45.83
C LEU A 804 -26.44 72.30 -45.60
N LYS A 805 -27.78 72.40 -45.64
CA LYS A 805 -28.75 71.30 -45.45
C LYS A 805 -28.60 70.52 -44.13
N VAL A 806 -28.06 71.15 -43.10
CA VAL A 806 -27.71 70.47 -41.84
C VAL A 806 -28.85 70.48 -40.81
N LEU A 807 -29.74 71.49 -40.88
CA LEU A 807 -30.81 71.69 -39.91
C LEU A 807 -32.16 71.19 -40.46
N PRO A 808 -33.04 70.63 -39.62
CA PRO A 808 -34.42 70.34 -40.00
C PRO A 808 -35.16 71.60 -40.44
N GLU A 809 -36.06 71.48 -41.42
CA GLU A 809 -36.78 72.63 -42.01
C GLU A 809 -37.47 73.54 -40.96
N LYS A 810 -37.84 72.99 -39.80
CA LYS A 810 -38.44 73.70 -38.67
C LYS A 810 -37.55 74.80 -38.07
N PHE A 811 -36.23 74.68 -38.10
CA PHE A 811 -35.30 75.68 -37.56
C PHE A 811 -34.85 76.72 -38.58
N VAL A 812 -35.33 76.58 -39.82
CA VAL A 812 -34.83 77.29 -41.00
C VAL A 812 -35.94 78.08 -41.70
N SER A 813 -37.19 77.94 -41.24
CA SER A 813 -38.32 78.79 -41.65
C SER A 813 -38.09 80.25 -41.26
N ASP A 814 -38.65 81.19 -42.02
CA ASP A 814 -38.41 82.63 -41.82
C ASP A 814 -38.89 83.13 -40.44
N ASN A 815 -39.85 82.45 -39.81
CA ASN A 815 -40.32 82.73 -38.44
C ASN A 815 -39.43 82.12 -37.33
N ALA A 816 -38.45 81.28 -37.68
CA ALA A 816 -37.64 80.56 -36.69
C ALA A 816 -36.68 81.49 -35.92
N MET A 817 -36.50 82.73 -36.37
CA MET A 817 -35.66 83.73 -35.73
C MET A 817 -36.46 84.80 -34.98
N ASP A 818 -37.80 84.71 -34.93
CA ASP A 818 -38.62 85.74 -34.27
C ASP A 818 -38.37 85.81 -32.75
N ASP A 819 -38.04 84.68 -32.13
CA ASP A 819 -37.69 84.55 -30.71
C ASP A 819 -36.47 85.39 -30.28
N ILE A 820 -35.66 85.92 -31.21
CA ILE A 820 -34.53 86.80 -30.86
C ILE A 820 -34.98 88.20 -30.44
N TRP A 821 -36.21 88.60 -30.78
CA TRP A 821 -36.77 89.92 -30.51
C TRP A 821 -37.61 89.97 -29.24
N ASP A 822 -38.04 88.80 -28.74
CA ASP A 822 -38.65 88.69 -27.42
C ASP A 822 -37.67 89.26 -26.38
N ARG A 823 -38.18 90.03 -25.41
CA ARG A 823 -37.34 90.61 -24.35
C ARG A 823 -37.23 89.65 -23.19
#